data_AF-A0A1F5N4B2-F1
#
_entry.id   AF-A0A1F5N4B2-F1
#
_cell.length_a   1.000
_cell.length_b   1.000
_cell.length_c   1.000
_cell.angle_alpha   90.00
_cell.angle_beta   90.00
_cell.angle_gamma   90.00
#
_symmetry.space_group_name_H-M   'P 1'
#
loop_
_entity.id
_entity.type
_entity.pdbx_description
1 polymer ?
#
loop_
_entity_poly.entity_id
_entity_poly.type
_entity_poly.pdbx_seq_one_letter_code
_entity_poly.pdbx_strand_id
1 'polypeptide(L)'
;MSLSKLIIFTLIYFSLIFFFVPSLVFAQNNQDNSSFITLVNPVRISVYTKDPAKSFASQYSEVSKRNLPASWLFTYDVLENQQVTFLARQMDHRQDLGIFLEVTPNFAKSAAVKYNKTDSWHRSNSVFLSGYSQEDRKKLIDTVFEKFKSDFGYYPKSVGAWWVDSFSLGYMKEKYEITSSLGCADQFETDGYSLWGQYWSVPFYPSKNHAGMPARNIETKLDLVLLQWAARDPFNGYSGERASSYSTQDYYTRNLSEDYYEKLIKLFALNHYNQFGQITLGLEGDFPEDSYHNLYAKQLDIIQRLSYQDKIVLSNMKEFSGWYRQTFTGFSPAHVIETDDLLGQAIKSIWYQSSAYRIGLTYNQKNQQLSIIDWRVYQDNFQEPFYLTPNTQLNLYINTPSLIDQTSDPQSVWRIPTKGIFSRIGNSQKVSIYFDNNPFLILEPDKITFFLRSQNIPLSISESDLVKIRNLPNFTRISFVEHWLTPVEGLTFRDLPPQFFYVLNSYNLSKPNTQKRLLTILLTLVVFLFVIYRFKLYRKRVFQVIFVVLLVGSVLLVISKLTTYSVSQAEMDALLHLKSLKQGKVIVYDQTCYRCIWHSRYMSAAFANIRGYVGQISQKPILYNRSIFIAENRPQGKKQLDKLNARYIYLVKYENYTEKLPFSPGDYNVELIYENANAQIWRIKESPNE
;
A
#
# COMPACT_ATOMS: atom_id res chain seq x y z
N MET A 1 -38.90 -24.45 59.63
CA MET A 1 -37.71 -23.57 59.61
C MET A 1 -38.11 -22.26 60.30
N SER A 2 -37.37 -21.78 61.31
CA SER A 2 -37.79 -20.59 62.07
C SER A 2 -37.86 -19.36 61.15
N LEU A 3 -38.80 -18.45 61.43
CA LEU A 3 -39.02 -17.22 60.64
C LEU A 3 -37.72 -16.41 60.45
N SER A 4 -36.82 -16.46 61.45
CA SER A 4 -35.48 -15.87 61.41
C SER A 4 -34.54 -16.50 60.35
N LYS A 5 -34.63 -17.81 60.11
CA LYS A 5 -33.83 -18.49 59.08
C LYS A 5 -34.36 -18.24 57.67
N LEU A 6 -35.67 -18.00 57.52
CA LEU A 6 -36.25 -17.64 56.23
C LEU A 6 -35.78 -16.25 55.79
N ILE A 7 -35.79 -15.25 56.69
CA ILE A 7 -35.36 -13.88 56.40
C ILE A 7 -33.88 -13.81 55.98
N ILE A 8 -33.01 -14.57 56.66
CA ILE A 8 -31.58 -14.62 56.31
C ILE A 8 -31.38 -15.29 54.94
N PHE A 9 -32.14 -16.35 54.62
CA PHE A 9 -32.06 -16.99 53.32
C PHE A 9 -32.56 -16.08 52.20
N THR A 10 -33.63 -15.30 52.43
CA THR A 10 -34.15 -14.34 51.45
C THR A 10 -33.19 -13.17 51.22
N LEU A 11 -32.51 -12.68 52.27
CA LEU A 11 -31.50 -11.62 52.17
C LEU A 11 -30.24 -12.07 51.41
N ILE A 12 -29.78 -13.30 51.67
CA ILE A 12 -28.63 -13.88 50.95
C ILE A 12 -28.99 -14.15 49.48
N TYR A 13 -30.22 -14.60 49.20
CA TYR A 13 -30.70 -14.81 47.83
C TYR A 13 -30.87 -13.50 47.05
N PHE A 14 -31.36 -12.43 47.68
CA PHE A 14 -31.41 -11.09 47.06
C PHE A 14 -30.01 -10.48 46.85
N SER A 15 -29.05 -10.73 47.75
CA SER A 15 -27.66 -10.30 47.60
C SER A 15 -26.94 -11.03 46.47
N LEU A 16 -27.19 -12.33 46.29
CA LEU A 16 -26.59 -13.12 45.20
C LEU A 16 -27.18 -12.79 43.82
N ILE A 17 -28.46 -12.41 43.75
CA ILE A 17 -29.06 -11.91 42.50
C ILE A 17 -28.42 -10.58 42.08
N PHE A 18 -28.05 -9.70 43.02
CA PHE A 18 -27.35 -8.46 42.70
C PHE A 18 -25.90 -8.64 42.20
N PHE A 19 -25.24 -9.76 42.53
CA PHE A 19 -23.88 -10.06 42.05
C PHE A 19 -23.85 -10.82 40.70
N PHE A 20 -24.96 -11.43 40.28
CA PHE A 20 -25.04 -12.22 39.03
C PHE A 20 -25.98 -11.65 37.97
N VAL A 21 -26.68 -10.54 38.25
CA VAL A 21 -27.31 -9.76 37.19
C VAL A 21 -26.19 -8.96 36.52
N PRO A 22 -25.85 -9.22 35.24
CA PRO A 22 -24.96 -8.32 34.52
C PRO A 22 -25.61 -6.94 34.63
N SER A 23 -24.83 -5.94 35.04
CA SER A 23 -25.26 -4.56 34.94
C SER A 23 -25.65 -4.31 33.48
N LEU A 24 -26.94 -4.47 33.19
CA LEU A 24 -27.62 -3.79 32.10
C LEU A 24 -27.51 -2.33 32.48
N VAL A 25 -26.33 -1.77 32.21
CA VAL A 25 -26.17 -0.36 31.95
C VAL A 25 -27.23 -0.09 30.90
N PHE A 26 -28.34 0.49 31.35
CA PHE A 26 -29.18 1.24 30.47
C PHE A 26 -28.25 2.27 29.85
N ALA A 27 -27.74 1.94 28.65
CA ALA A 27 -27.20 2.92 27.74
C ALA A 27 -28.36 3.88 27.49
N GLN A 28 -28.39 4.93 28.30
CA GLN A 28 -29.14 6.13 27.96
C GLN A 28 -28.72 6.46 26.54
N ASN A 29 -29.71 6.58 25.65
CA ASN A 29 -29.59 7.14 24.31
C ASN A 29 -29.09 8.60 24.40
N ASN A 30 -27.85 8.79 24.84
CA ASN A 30 -27.05 9.88 24.34
C ASN A 30 -26.56 9.39 23.00
N GLN A 31 -27.08 9.98 21.93
CA GLN A 31 -26.40 9.98 20.65
C GLN A 31 -25.10 10.76 20.87
N ASP A 32 -24.11 10.13 21.53
CA ASP A 32 -22.81 10.70 21.82
C ASP A 32 -22.16 11.00 20.47
N ASN A 33 -21.93 12.29 20.25
CA ASN A 33 -21.39 12.81 19.01
C ASN A 33 -20.02 12.16 18.80
N SER A 34 -19.96 11.09 17.98
CA SER A 34 -18.75 10.30 17.73
C SER A 34 -17.85 11.03 16.73
N SER A 35 -17.48 12.25 17.07
CA SER A 35 -16.72 13.19 16.24
C SER A 35 -15.42 13.52 16.97
N PHE A 36 -14.28 13.30 16.32
CA PHE A 36 -12.97 13.36 16.96
C PHE A 36 -11.97 14.25 16.22
N ILE A 37 -11.15 14.97 16.96
CA ILE A 37 -9.86 15.48 16.49
C ILE A 37 -8.78 14.82 17.33
N THR A 38 -7.83 14.17 16.68
CA THR A 38 -6.69 13.54 17.35
C THR A 38 -5.44 14.38 17.14
N LEU A 39 -4.87 14.92 18.23
CA LEU A 39 -3.65 15.72 18.15
C LEU A 39 -2.41 14.85 18.31
N VAL A 40 -1.47 15.03 17.39
CA VAL A 40 -0.22 14.27 17.32
C VAL A 40 0.91 15.21 16.91
N ASN A 41 2.10 15.08 17.48
CA ASN A 41 3.27 15.89 17.14
C ASN A 41 4.48 14.95 17.03
N PRO A 42 4.93 14.60 15.81
CA PRO A 42 6.22 13.95 15.60
C PRO A 42 7.35 14.89 16.01
N VAL A 43 8.23 14.51 16.92
CA VAL A 43 9.33 15.33 17.41
C VAL A 43 10.64 14.73 16.92
N ARG A 44 11.41 15.52 16.15
CA ARG A 44 12.71 15.11 15.58
C ARG A 44 13.75 16.21 15.75
N ILE A 45 15.03 15.83 15.76
CA ILE A 45 16.13 16.79 15.73
C ILE A 45 16.50 17.03 14.27
N SER A 46 16.26 18.25 13.78
CA SER A 46 16.63 18.65 12.41
C SER A 46 17.79 19.65 12.41
N VAL A 47 18.25 20.01 11.22
CA VAL A 47 19.22 21.11 11.02
C VAL A 47 18.69 22.47 11.46
N TYR A 48 17.37 22.62 11.59
CA TYR A 48 16.72 23.86 12.04
C TYR A 48 16.59 23.91 13.58
N THR A 49 16.71 22.77 14.25
CA THR A 49 16.56 22.63 15.70
C THR A 49 17.88 22.94 16.43
N LYS A 50 18.13 24.21 16.75
CA LYS A 50 19.34 24.61 17.49
C LYS A 50 19.38 24.07 18.92
N ASP A 51 18.24 24.12 19.60
CA ASP A 51 18.07 23.65 20.97
C ASP A 51 16.79 22.78 21.01
N PRO A 52 16.94 21.44 20.97
CA PRO A 52 15.80 20.53 20.97
C PRO A 52 14.90 20.68 22.20
N ALA A 53 15.46 20.96 23.38
CA ALA A 53 14.69 21.10 24.60
C ALA A 53 13.83 22.36 24.58
N LYS A 54 14.37 23.49 24.13
CA LYS A 54 13.60 24.72 23.97
C LYS A 54 12.55 24.64 22.87
N SER A 55 12.90 24.07 21.72
CA SER A 55 11.95 23.85 20.62
C SER A 55 10.75 23.01 21.09
N PHE A 56 11.03 21.86 21.72
CA PHE A 56 10.01 20.98 22.29
C PHE A 56 9.18 21.68 23.38
N ALA A 57 9.83 22.39 24.31
CA ALA A 57 9.14 23.14 25.36
C ALA A 57 8.23 24.23 24.77
N SER A 58 8.65 24.93 23.72
CA SER A 58 7.85 25.94 23.02
C SER A 58 6.60 25.32 22.40
N GLN A 59 6.76 24.23 21.63
CA GLN A 59 5.63 23.53 21.03
C GLN A 59 4.65 23.01 22.09
N TYR A 60 5.16 22.36 23.15
CA TYR A 60 4.33 21.91 24.26
C TYR A 60 3.62 23.06 24.97
N SER A 61 4.28 24.22 25.13
CA SER A 61 3.66 25.39 25.76
C SER A 61 2.39 25.84 25.04
N GLU A 62 2.35 25.77 23.71
CA GLU A 62 1.16 26.15 22.94
C GLU A 62 0.00 25.15 23.13
N VAL A 63 0.31 23.86 23.28
CA VAL A 63 -0.66 22.80 23.57
C VAL A 63 -1.18 22.92 25.00
N SER A 64 -0.28 23.10 25.98
CA SER A 64 -0.60 23.10 27.41
C SER A 64 -1.37 24.35 27.84
N LYS A 65 -1.06 25.53 27.28
CA LYS A 65 -1.84 26.78 27.47
C LYS A 65 -3.34 26.59 27.19
N ARG A 66 -3.66 25.70 26.25
CA ARG A 66 -5.03 25.39 25.83
C ARG A 66 -5.60 24.12 26.48
N ASN A 67 -4.84 23.46 27.36
CA ASN A 67 -5.20 22.20 28.01
C ASN A 67 -5.71 21.16 27.00
N LEU A 68 -4.92 20.92 25.94
CA LEU A 68 -5.27 19.99 24.88
C LEU A 68 -4.59 18.63 25.09
N PRO A 69 -5.29 17.51 24.88
CA PRO A 69 -4.66 16.19 24.85
C PRO A 69 -3.88 16.06 23.54
N ALA A 70 -2.66 15.57 23.59
CA ALA A 70 -1.84 15.39 22.39
C ALA A 70 -0.91 14.18 22.54
N SER A 71 -0.48 13.63 21.40
CA SER A 71 0.53 12.57 21.34
C SER A 71 1.86 13.15 20.89
N TRP A 72 2.96 12.77 21.52
CA TRP A 72 4.31 13.24 21.21
C TRP A 72 5.15 12.05 20.78
N LEU A 73 5.43 11.93 19.48
CA LEU A 73 6.16 10.79 18.93
C LEU A 73 7.64 11.16 18.80
N PHE A 74 8.50 10.62 19.66
CA PHE A 74 9.92 10.97 19.68
C PHE A 74 10.75 10.07 18.75
N THR A 75 11.62 10.66 17.93
CA THR A 75 12.68 9.88 17.28
C THR A 75 13.70 9.38 18.30
N TYR A 76 14.47 8.36 17.93
CA TYR A 76 15.54 7.83 18.79
C TYR A 76 16.51 8.93 19.25
N ASP A 77 16.89 9.83 18.35
CA ASP A 77 17.83 10.91 18.68
C ASP A 77 17.25 11.94 19.65
N VAL A 78 15.92 12.11 19.67
CA VAL A 78 15.24 12.92 20.69
C VAL A 78 15.24 12.22 22.04
N LEU A 79 15.03 10.90 22.08
CA LEU A 79 15.08 10.12 23.33
C LEU A 79 16.49 10.13 23.97
N GLU A 80 17.54 10.25 23.16
CA GLU A 80 18.92 10.40 23.66
C GLU A 80 19.17 11.79 24.30
N ASN A 81 18.30 12.77 24.06
CA ASN A 81 18.40 14.08 24.69
C ASN A 81 17.79 14.07 26.11
N GLN A 82 18.66 14.12 27.12
CA GLN A 82 18.26 14.09 28.54
C GLN A 82 17.37 15.27 28.96
N GLN A 83 17.54 16.45 28.37
CA GLN A 83 16.72 17.62 28.70
C GLN A 83 15.31 17.46 28.14
N VAL A 84 15.17 16.98 26.90
CA VAL A 84 13.86 16.71 26.30
C VAL A 84 13.12 15.62 27.08
N THR A 85 13.77 14.50 27.39
CA THR A 85 13.14 13.41 28.15
C THR A 85 12.80 13.83 29.58
N PHE A 86 13.61 14.66 30.24
CA PHE A 86 13.28 15.25 31.53
C PHE A 86 12.01 16.11 31.46
N LEU A 87 11.90 16.99 30.47
CA LEU A 87 10.70 17.81 30.24
C LEU A 87 9.47 16.96 29.92
N ALA A 88 9.63 15.93 29.09
CA ALA A 88 8.53 15.04 28.71
C ALA A 88 7.95 14.28 29.91
N ARG A 89 8.79 13.89 30.89
CA ARG A 89 8.32 13.26 32.15
C ARG A 89 7.49 14.20 33.03
N GLN A 90 7.62 15.51 32.84
CA GLN A 90 6.89 16.52 33.61
C GLN A 90 5.57 16.94 32.93
N MET A 91 5.29 16.43 31.73
CA MET A 91 4.04 16.69 31.03
C MET A 91 2.84 16.14 31.81
N ASP A 92 1.68 16.75 31.58
CA ASP A 92 0.44 16.28 32.20
C ASP A 92 0.00 14.90 31.66
N HIS A 93 -0.90 14.24 32.38
CA HIS A 93 -1.36 12.88 32.08
C HIS A 93 -2.18 12.75 30.78
N ARG A 94 -2.56 13.86 30.14
CA ARG A 94 -3.27 13.89 28.85
C ARG A 94 -2.31 13.85 27.66
N GLN A 95 -1.01 13.95 27.92
CA GLN A 95 0.03 13.84 26.92
C GLN A 95 0.45 12.37 26.74
N ASP A 96 0.20 11.81 25.56
CA ASP A 96 0.59 10.44 25.19
C ASP A 96 2.00 10.44 24.59
N LEU A 97 2.98 9.86 25.29
CA LEU A 97 4.35 9.75 24.78
C LEU A 97 4.51 8.49 23.92
N GLY A 98 5.09 8.65 22.74
CA GLY A 98 5.28 7.58 21.76
C GLY A 98 6.59 7.67 20.99
N ILE A 99 6.74 6.86 19.95
CA ILE A 99 7.95 6.77 19.13
C ILE A 99 7.67 7.17 17.69
N PHE A 100 8.50 8.03 17.12
CA PHE A 100 8.54 8.31 15.68
C PHE A 100 9.72 7.57 15.04
N LEU A 101 9.43 6.64 14.14
CA LEU A 101 10.37 5.67 13.58
C LEU A 101 11.06 6.26 12.34
N GLU A 102 12.14 7.01 12.59
CA GLU A 102 13.08 7.43 11.56
C GLU A 102 14.46 6.87 11.89
N VAL A 103 15.01 6.08 10.97
CA VAL A 103 16.34 5.50 11.14
C VAL A 103 17.40 6.56 10.84
N THR A 104 18.20 6.88 11.84
CA THR A 104 19.34 7.79 11.74
C THR A 104 20.65 7.03 11.90
N PRO A 105 21.82 7.61 11.54
CA PRO A 105 23.11 6.97 11.78
C PRO A 105 23.34 6.59 13.25
N ASN A 106 22.89 7.44 14.18
CA ASN A 106 23.03 7.21 15.61
C ASN A 106 22.08 6.09 16.10
N PHE A 107 20.84 6.10 15.64
CA PHE A 107 19.88 5.02 15.94
C PHE A 107 20.38 3.66 15.42
N ALA A 108 20.78 3.59 14.14
CA ALA A 108 21.28 2.36 13.54
C ALA A 108 22.53 1.84 14.27
N LYS A 109 23.49 2.73 14.60
CA LYS A 109 24.68 2.38 15.38
C LYS A 109 24.31 1.79 16.74
N SER A 110 23.37 2.40 17.44
CA SER A 110 22.91 1.95 18.76
C SER A 110 22.23 0.59 18.71
N ALA A 111 21.53 0.30 17.61
CA ALA A 111 20.90 -0.99 17.35
C ALA A 111 21.86 -2.06 16.78
N ALA A 112 23.16 -1.75 16.63
CA ALA A 112 24.13 -2.60 15.94
C ALA A 112 23.68 -2.99 14.51
N VAL A 113 23.04 -2.06 13.81
CA VAL A 113 22.58 -2.17 12.42
C VAL A 113 23.42 -1.25 11.53
N LYS A 114 23.78 -1.72 10.34
CA LYS A 114 24.50 -0.89 9.37
C LYS A 114 23.53 0.14 8.79
N TYR A 115 23.79 1.43 9.02
CA TYR A 115 23.01 2.51 8.41
C TYR A 115 23.14 2.51 6.88
N ASN A 116 22.01 2.59 6.19
CA ASN A 116 21.95 2.73 4.74
C ASN A 116 22.25 4.19 4.35
N LYS A 117 23.52 4.55 4.18
CA LYS A 117 23.88 5.91 3.77
C LYS A 117 23.59 6.14 2.28
N THR A 118 22.78 7.17 1.99
CA THR A 118 22.40 7.63 0.65
C THR A 118 22.83 9.09 0.43
N ASP A 119 22.41 9.67 -0.70
CA ASP A 119 22.60 11.08 -1.05
C ASP A 119 21.82 12.05 -0.15
N SER A 120 20.69 11.61 0.41
CA SER A 120 19.93 12.37 1.42
C SER A 120 19.36 11.47 2.50
N TRP A 121 19.09 12.02 3.69
CA TRP A 121 18.57 11.27 4.84
C TRP A 121 17.16 10.73 4.59
N HIS A 122 16.31 11.50 3.90
CA HIS A 122 14.91 11.15 3.64
C HIS A 122 14.75 10.08 2.54
N ARG A 123 15.83 9.48 2.02
CA ARG A 123 15.65 8.39 1.06
C ARG A 123 15.01 7.21 1.77
N SER A 124 14.04 6.59 1.10
CA SER A 124 13.18 5.56 1.70
C SER A 124 13.94 4.34 2.23
N ASN A 125 15.02 3.94 1.55
CA ASN A 125 15.90 2.85 2.00
C ASN A 125 16.76 3.21 3.23
N SER A 126 16.84 4.49 3.58
CA SER A 126 17.67 5.01 4.67
C SER A 126 16.83 5.26 5.91
N VAL A 127 15.73 6.01 5.76
CA VAL A 127 14.91 6.52 6.86
C VAL A 127 13.89 5.51 7.38
N PHE A 128 13.33 4.65 6.53
CA PHE A 128 12.28 3.71 6.93
C PHE A 128 12.81 2.34 7.33
N LEU A 129 12.10 1.69 8.25
CA LEU A 129 12.37 0.30 8.64
C LEU A 129 12.32 -0.65 7.43
N SER A 130 11.44 -0.39 6.45
CA SER A 130 11.34 -1.18 5.23
C SER A 130 12.65 -1.24 4.41
N GLY A 131 13.55 -0.26 4.59
CA GLY A 131 14.89 -0.26 3.99
C GLY A 131 15.86 -1.31 4.57
N TYR A 132 15.52 -1.93 5.69
CA TYR A 132 16.37 -2.88 6.42
C TYR A 132 15.80 -4.30 6.35
N SER A 133 16.67 -5.30 6.58
CA SER A 133 16.25 -6.71 6.70
C SER A 133 15.28 -6.87 7.89
N GLN A 134 14.40 -7.87 7.87
CA GLN A 134 13.47 -8.10 8.98
C GLN A 134 14.18 -8.27 10.34
N GLU A 135 15.34 -8.92 10.36
CA GLU A 135 16.14 -9.06 11.58
C GLU A 135 16.69 -7.72 12.06
N ASP A 136 17.14 -6.85 11.15
CA ASP A 136 17.60 -5.51 11.51
C ASP A 136 16.43 -4.60 11.91
N ARG A 137 15.25 -4.75 11.31
CA ARG A 137 14.01 -4.07 11.75
C ARG A 137 13.70 -4.41 13.21
N LYS A 138 13.74 -5.69 13.59
CA LYS A 138 13.54 -6.13 14.98
C LYS A 138 14.55 -5.48 15.93
N LYS A 139 15.84 -5.47 15.58
CA LYS A 139 16.89 -4.83 16.41
C LYS A 139 16.65 -3.33 16.59
N LEU A 140 16.32 -2.62 15.50
CA LEU A 140 15.98 -1.19 15.55
C LEU A 140 14.79 -0.96 16.48
N ILE A 141 13.69 -1.68 16.27
CA ILE A 141 12.49 -1.60 17.10
C ILE A 141 12.83 -1.87 18.57
N ASP A 142 13.51 -2.98 18.86
CA ASP A 142 13.85 -3.35 20.23
C ASP A 142 14.71 -2.28 20.91
N THR A 143 15.68 -1.72 20.20
CA THR A 143 16.56 -0.69 20.73
C THR A 143 15.80 0.56 21.14
N VAL A 144 14.90 1.06 20.28
CA VAL A 144 14.16 2.29 20.58
C VAL A 144 13.06 2.07 21.62
N PHE A 145 12.45 0.87 21.68
CA PHE A 145 11.46 0.52 22.71
C PHE A 145 12.10 0.35 24.09
N GLU A 146 13.28 -0.28 24.18
CA GLU A 146 14.01 -0.38 25.45
C GLU A 146 14.52 0.98 25.92
N LYS A 147 15.01 1.82 24.99
CA LYS A 147 15.37 3.20 25.30
C LYS A 147 14.18 3.99 25.84
N PHE A 148 13.03 3.93 25.17
CA PHE A 148 11.80 4.57 25.63
C PHE A 148 11.39 4.08 27.03
N LYS A 149 11.40 2.76 27.27
CA LYS A 149 11.05 2.19 28.58
C LYS A 149 12.03 2.59 29.67
N SER A 150 13.33 2.68 29.36
CA SER A 150 14.33 3.18 30.31
C SER A 150 14.05 4.64 30.71
N ASP A 151 13.52 5.44 29.79
CA ASP A 151 13.21 6.84 30.08
C ASP A 151 11.84 7.02 30.77
N PHE A 152 10.82 6.24 30.43
CA PHE A 152 9.46 6.50 30.91
C PHE A 152 8.87 5.42 31.83
N GLY A 153 9.54 4.27 31.95
CA GLY A 153 9.12 3.15 32.81
C GLY A 153 8.05 2.22 32.20
N TYR A 154 7.61 2.48 30.97
CA TYR A 154 6.62 1.67 30.24
C TYR A 154 6.93 1.65 28.73
N TYR A 155 6.36 0.70 27.99
CA TYR A 155 6.44 0.69 26.52
C TYR A 155 5.34 1.57 25.90
N PRO A 156 5.63 2.29 24.81
CA PRO A 156 4.67 3.21 24.21
C PRO A 156 3.47 2.46 23.63
N LYS A 157 2.30 3.12 23.65
CA LYS A 157 1.10 2.61 22.98
C LYS A 157 0.91 3.18 21.57
N SER A 158 1.52 4.33 21.30
CA SER A 158 1.49 5.02 20.02
C SER A 158 2.88 5.04 19.38
N VAL A 159 2.93 4.66 18.11
CA VAL A 159 4.12 4.79 17.25
C VAL A 159 3.75 5.52 15.97
N GLY A 160 4.72 5.85 15.13
CA GLY A 160 4.43 6.39 13.82
C GLY A 160 5.66 6.63 12.97
N ALA A 161 5.44 6.85 11.69
CA ALA A 161 6.41 7.38 10.74
C ALA A 161 5.63 7.92 9.53
N TRP A 162 6.32 8.50 8.56
CA TRP A 162 5.70 8.68 7.24
C TRP A 162 5.24 7.34 6.63
N TRP A 163 5.97 6.25 6.89
CA TRP A 163 5.52 4.89 6.61
C TRP A 163 6.04 3.87 7.62
N VAL A 164 5.16 3.00 8.13
CA VAL A 164 5.52 1.83 8.95
C VAL A 164 4.96 0.58 8.29
N ASP A 165 5.83 -0.33 7.87
CA ASP A 165 5.43 -1.55 7.16
C ASP A 165 4.69 -2.55 8.06
N SER A 166 3.86 -3.38 7.44
CA SER A 166 3.00 -4.36 8.14
C SER A 166 3.78 -5.40 8.95
N PHE A 167 4.98 -5.78 8.52
CA PHE A 167 5.84 -6.66 9.31
C PHE A 167 6.28 -5.98 10.61
N SER A 168 6.80 -4.75 10.52
CA SER A 168 7.23 -3.96 11.67
C SER A 168 6.05 -3.69 12.63
N LEU A 169 4.88 -3.32 12.10
CA LEU A 169 3.66 -3.15 12.91
C LEU A 169 3.24 -4.46 13.59
N GLY A 170 3.31 -5.59 12.88
CA GLY A 170 3.03 -6.93 13.41
C GLY A 170 3.92 -7.26 14.60
N TYR A 171 5.24 -7.08 14.45
CA TYR A 171 6.22 -7.33 15.50
C TYR A 171 6.00 -6.43 16.72
N MET A 172 5.80 -5.12 16.51
CA MET A 172 5.52 -4.19 17.60
C MET A 172 4.21 -4.50 18.33
N LYS A 173 3.18 -4.95 17.59
CA LYS A 173 1.91 -5.35 18.18
C LYS A 173 2.06 -6.58 19.06
N GLU A 174 2.76 -7.60 18.57
CA GLU A 174 2.93 -8.87 19.27
C GLU A 174 3.82 -8.72 20.51
N LYS A 175 4.94 -8.01 20.40
CA LYS A 175 5.93 -7.92 21.48
C LYS A 175 5.66 -6.79 22.48
N TYR A 176 5.22 -5.63 22.00
CA TYR A 176 5.10 -4.41 22.80
C TYR A 176 3.67 -3.92 22.98
N GLU A 177 2.70 -4.61 22.38
CA GLU A 177 1.27 -4.31 22.51
C GLU A 177 0.90 -2.87 22.18
N ILE A 178 1.51 -2.32 21.11
CA ILE A 178 1.07 -1.03 20.56
C ILE A 178 -0.41 -1.09 20.18
N THR A 179 -1.07 0.05 20.24
CA THR A 179 -2.50 0.19 19.91
C THR A 179 -2.75 1.13 18.75
N SER A 180 -1.81 2.02 18.44
CA SER A 180 -1.96 3.05 17.43
C SER A 180 -0.68 3.23 16.64
N SER A 181 -0.83 3.47 15.33
CA SER A 181 0.26 3.88 14.46
C SER A 181 -0.15 5.13 13.68
N LEU A 182 0.72 6.14 13.63
CA LEU A 182 0.59 7.23 12.69
C LEU A 182 1.24 6.83 11.35
N GLY A 183 0.55 7.08 10.25
CA GLY A 183 1.07 6.93 8.88
C GLY A 183 0.70 8.12 8.02
N CYS A 184 1.39 8.32 6.89
CA CYS A 184 0.99 9.34 5.92
C CYS A 184 -0.37 9.00 5.29
N ALA A 185 -1.23 10.00 5.13
CA ALA A 185 -2.39 9.90 4.26
C ALA A 185 -1.96 9.62 2.81
N ASP A 186 -2.88 9.07 2.02
CA ASP A 186 -2.62 8.76 0.62
C ASP A 186 -1.93 9.91 -0.12
N GLN A 187 -0.84 9.61 -0.80
CA GLN A 187 -0.11 10.56 -1.62
C GLN A 187 0.53 9.89 -2.82
N PHE A 188 0.59 10.63 -3.91
CA PHE A 188 1.19 10.17 -5.14
C PHE A 188 2.47 10.99 -5.42
N GLU A 189 3.60 10.29 -5.52
CA GLU A 189 4.92 10.84 -5.92
C GLU A 189 5.35 12.13 -5.19
N THR A 190 5.09 12.21 -3.89
CA THR A 190 5.49 13.35 -3.04
C THR A 190 6.70 12.97 -2.18
N ASP A 191 7.76 13.79 -2.20
CA ASP A 191 9.04 13.52 -1.51
C ASP A 191 9.73 12.20 -1.87
N GLY A 192 9.42 11.66 -3.06
CA GLY A 192 9.90 10.35 -3.50
C GLY A 192 9.13 9.17 -2.90
N TYR A 193 7.94 9.41 -2.33
CA TYR A 193 7.06 8.36 -1.83
C TYR A 193 5.71 8.34 -2.56
N SER A 194 5.32 7.16 -3.01
CA SER A 194 4.00 6.83 -3.53
C SER A 194 3.33 5.88 -2.57
N LEU A 195 2.52 6.43 -1.67
CA LEU A 195 1.69 5.71 -0.69
C LEU A 195 0.26 5.79 -1.19
N TRP A 196 -0.15 4.83 -2.01
CA TRP A 196 -1.30 5.00 -2.89
C TRP A 196 -2.23 3.80 -2.85
N GLY A 197 -3.46 4.02 -2.40
CA GLY A 197 -4.48 2.98 -2.35
C GLY A 197 -5.12 2.74 -1.00
N GLN A 198 -4.70 3.45 0.06
CA GLN A 198 -5.25 3.26 1.41
C GLN A 198 -6.68 3.81 1.50
N TYR A 199 -7.31 3.75 2.67
CA TYR A 199 -8.49 4.60 2.88
C TYR A 199 -8.13 6.07 2.66
N TRP A 200 -9.06 6.86 2.11
CA TRP A 200 -8.80 8.27 1.91
C TRP A 200 -8.94 9.04 3.23
N SER A 201 -7.82 9.31 3.92
CA SER A 201 -7.75 10.17 5.13
C SER A 201 -8.62 9.73 6.32
N VAL A 202 -8.91 8.43 6.47
CA VAL A 202 -9.75 7.88 7.56
C VAL A 202 -9.01 6.75 8.26
N PRO A 203 -9.14 6.62 9.59
CA PRO A 203 -8.45 5.58 10.35
C PRO A 203 -9.05 4.18 10.13
N PHE A 204 -8.20 3.16 10.16
CA PHE A 204 -8.60 1.77 9.97
C PHE A 204 -7.70 0.75 10.69
N TYR A 205 -8.16 -0.50 10.79
CA TYR A 205 -7.33 -1.65 11.16
C TYR A 205 -6.57 -2.15 9.95
N PRO A 206 -5.24 -2.08 9.92
CA PRO A 206 -4.47 -2.58 8.80
C PRO A 206 -4.45 -4.12 8.77
N SER A 207 -4.11 -4.68 7.62
CA SER A 207 -3.81 -6.09 7.47
C SER A 207 -2.37 -6.41 7.91
N LYS A 208 -2.17 -7.58 8.50
CA LYS A 208 -0.84 -8.17 8.77
C LYS A 208 -0.02 -8.40 7.50
N ASN A 209 -0.68 -8.47 6.35
CA ASN A 209 -0.01 -8.64 5.06
C ASN A 209 0.32 -7.30 4.39
N HIS A 210 -0.41 -6.22 4.69
CA HIS A 210 -0.22 -4.93 4.04
C HIS A 210 -0.73 -3.77 4.90
N ALA A 211 0.17 -2.88 5.33
CA ALA A 211 -0.18 -1.79 6.25
C ALA A 211 -1.16 -0.78 5.64
N GLY A 212 -1.06 -0.56 4.33
CA GLY A 212 -1.97 0.30 3.57
C GLY A 212 -3.33 -0.29 3.23
N MET A 213 -3.65 -1.53 3.62
CA MET A 213 -4.94 -2.16 3.28
C MET A 213 -5.73 -2.46 4.56
N PRO A 214 -7.05 -2.18 4.58
CA PRO A 214 -7.89 -2.54 5.70
C PRO A 214 -8.00 -4.07 5.83
N ALA A 215 -8.03 -4.55 7.06
CA ALA A 215 -8.26 -5.98 7.33
C ALA A 215 -9.68 -6.40 6.93
N ARG A 216 -9.79 -7.47 6.13
CA ARG A 216 -11.08 -8.09 5.75
C ARG A 216 -11.48 -9.28 6.59
N ASN A 217 -10.53 -9.98 7.19
CA ASN A 217 -10.77 -11.15 8.01
C ASN A 217 -10.00 -11.07 9.33
N ILE A 218 -10.41 -11.86 10.31
CA ILE A 218 -9.92 -11.72 11.68
C ILE A 218 -8.48 -12.24 11.83
N GLU A 219 -8.11 -13.21 11.01
CA GLU A 219 -6.79 -13.86 11.00
C GLU A 219 -5.70 -12.88 10.55
N THR A 220 -6.00 -12.09 9.52
CA THR A 220 -5.10 -11.06 8.97
C THR A 220 -5.29 -9.71 9.64
N LYS A 221 -6.29 -9.51 10.51
CA LYS A 221 -6.45 -8.25 11.24
C LYS A 221 -5.26 -7.98 12.14
N LEU A 222 -4.60 -6.84 11.92
CA LEU A 222 -3.69 -6.29 12.90
C LEU A 222 -4.48 -5.37 13.83
N ASP A 223 -4.64 -5.80 15.09
CA ASP A 223 -5.51 -5.16 16.08
C ASP A 223 -4.88 -3.90 16.70
N LEU A 224 -4.60 -2.91 15.85
CA LEU A 224 -4.17 -1.55 16.15
C LEU A 224 -4.80 -0.59 15.14
N VAL A 225 -4.93 0.68 15.49
CA VAL A 225 -5.53 1.69 14.60
C VAL A 225 -4.44 2.44 13.87
N LEU A 226 -4.46 2.40 12.53
CA LEU A 226 -3.67 3.28 11.70
C LEU A 226 -4.40 4.62 11.56
N LEU A 227 -3.78 5.70 12.05
CA LEU A 227 -4.26 7.07 11.91
C LEU A 227 -3.49 7.76 10.78
N GLN A 228 -4.21 8.45 9.90
CA GLN A 228 -3.61 9.10 8.74
C GLN A 228 -3.29 10.55 9.01
N TRP A 229 -2.00 10.89 8.89
CA TRP A 229 -1.48 12.24 8.99
C TRP A 229 -1.55 12.98 7.65
N ALA A 230 -1.80 14.28 7.72
CA ALA A 230 -2.00 15.20 6.61
C ALA A 230 -3.24 14.87 5.75
N ALA A 231 -4.40 14.69 6.39
CA ALA A 231 -5.68 14.50 5.72
C ALA A 231 -5.84 15.45 4.52
N ARG A 232 -6.29 14.91 3.38
CA ARG A 232 -6.26 15.56 2.07
C ARG A 232 -7.65 15.82 1.51
N ASP A 233 -7.75 16.91 0.77
CA ASP A 233 -8.93 17.30 0.02
C ASP A 233 -9.36 16.17 -0.93
N PRO A 234 -10.62 15.67 -0.85
CA PRO A 234 -11.07 14.55 -1.67
C PRO A 234 -11.19 14.84 -3.18
N PHE A 235 -11.04 16.09 -3.61
CA PHE A 235 -11.03 16.46 -5.02
C PHE A 235 -9.67 17.03 -5.44
N ASN A 236 -9.27 18.15 -4.84
CA ASN A 236 -8.03 18.85 -5.22
C ASN A 236 -6.79 18.07 -4.80
N GLY A 237 -6.90 17.25 -3.74
CA GLY A 237 -5.83 16.42 -3.21
C GLY A 237 -5.58 15.13 -3.99
N TYR A 238 -6.45 14.76 -4.93
CA TYR A 238 -6.41 13.47 -5.59
C TYR A 238 -5.48 13.40 -6.81
N SER A 239 -5.56 14.39 -7.71
CA SER A 239 -4.84 14.35 -8.98
C SER A 239 -4.37 15.73 -9.42
N GLY A 240 -3.26 15.79 -10.15
CA GLY A 240 -2.67 17.03 -10.67
C GLY A 240 -1.33 17.38 -10.04
N GLU A 241 -0.74 18.47 -10.52
CA GLU A 241 0.57 18.92 -10.03
C GLU A 241 0.50 19.35 -8.57
N ARG A 242 1.38 18.74 -7.74
CA ARG A 242 1.43 18.98 -6.29
C ARG A 242 0.07 18.78 -5.62
N ALA A 243 -0.77 17.85 -6.12
CA ALA A 243 -2.10 17.59 -5.57
C ALA A 243 -2.03 17.23 -4.08
N SER A 244 -1.06 16.41 -3.67
CA SER A 244 -0.86 16.03 -2.27
C SER A 244 -0.74 17.22 -1.29
N SER A 245 -0.40 18.42 -1.79
CA SER A 245 -0.27 19.61 -0.94
C SER A 245 -1.60 20.33 -0.65
N TYR A 246 -2.73 19.83 -1.17
CA TYR A 246 -4.08 20.22 -0.72
C TYR A 246 -4.44 19.42 0.54
N SER A 247 -3.75 19.74 1.63
CA SER A 247 -3.75 18.98 2.87
C SER A 247 -3.80 19.89 4.10
N THR A 248 -4.15 19.30 5.24
CA THR A 248 -4.06 19.97 6.54
C THR A 248 -2.64 20.41 6.92
N GLN A 249 -1.60 19.82 6.34
CA GLN A 249 -0.20 20.20 6.60
C GLN A 249 0.33 21.27 5.64
N ASP A 250 -0.15 21.30 4.40
CA ASP A 250 0.52 22.05 3.33
C ASP A 250 -0.31 23.20 2.78
N TYR A 251 -1.57 23.37 3.23
CA TYR A 251 -2.49 24.37 2.69
C TYR A 251 -1.89 25.79 2.65
N TYR A 252 -1.11 26.17 3.67
CA TYR A 252 -0.47 27.49 3.73
C TYR A 252 0.61 27.67 2.65
N THR A 253 1.30 26.60 2.23
CA THR A 253 2.28 26.64 1.13
C THR A 253 1.61 26.91 -0.22
N ARG A 254 0.28 26.74 -0.29
CA ARG A 254 -0.57 27.04 -1.44
C ARG A 254 -1.27 28.40 -1.34
N ASN A 255 -0.96 29.23 -0.34
CA ASN A 255 -1.68 30.47 -0.03
C ASN A 255 -3.17 30.26 0.24
N LEU A 256 -3.57 29.07 0.71
CA LEU A 256 -4.95 28.81 1.15
C LEU A 256 -5.13 29.35 2.57
N SER A 257 -6.33 29.85 2.84
CA SER A 257 -6.67 30.51 4.11
C SER A 257 -7.01 29.52 5.22
N GLU A 258 -7.13 30.05 6.44
CA GLU A 258 -7.63 29.30 7.61
C GLU A 258 -9.07 28.76 7.41
N ASP A 259 -9.87 29.39 6.54
CA ASP A 259 -11.21 28.90 6.16
C ASP A 259 -11.14 27.55 5.42
N TYR A 260 -10.17 27.39 4.52
CA TYR A 260 -9.94 26.10 3.85
C TYR A 260 -9.56 25.01 4.86
N TYR A 261 -8.67 25.33 5.79
CA TYR A 261 -8.26 24.43 6.86
C TYR A 261 -9.44 24.02 7.75
N GLU A 262 -10.28 24.97 8.17
CA GLU A 262 -11.50 24.69 8.96
C GLU A 262 -12.51 23.82 8.20
N LYS A 263 -12.73 24.08 6.90
CA LYS A 263 -13.59 23.24 6.05
C LYS A 263 -13.09 21.81 6.00
N LEU A 264 -11.77 21.62 5.85
CA LEU A 264 -11.17 20.29 5.82
C LEU A 264 -11.28 19.58 7.17
N ILE A 265 -11.11 20.29 8.29
CA ILE A 265 -11.36 19.73 9.64
C ILE A 265 -12.81 19.27 9.76
N LYS A 266 -13.79 20.13 9.46
CA LYS A 266 -15.22 19.81 9.58
C LYS A 266 -15.64 18.65 8.66
N LEU A 267 -15.02 18.52 7.50
CA LEU A 267 -15.29 17.43 6.57
C LEU A 267 -14.99 16.06 7.17
N PHE A 268 -13.86 15.92 7.87
CA PHE A 268 -13.43 14.63 8.41
C PHE A 268 -13.77 14.42 9.89
N ALA A 269 -13.72 15.46 10.72
CA ALA A 269 -13.94 15.36 12.16
C ALA A 269 -15.39 15.07 12.53
N LEU A 270 -16.35 15.60 11.76
CA LEU A 270 -17.78 15.37 12.00
C LEU A 270 -18.20 14.03 11.42
N ASN A 271 -19.02 13.29 12.16
CA ASN A 271 -19.47 11.96 11.74
C ASN A 271 -20.35 11.98 10.48
N HIS A 272 -21.10 13.07 10.21
CA HIS A 272 -21.99 13.20 9.04
C HIS A 272 -22.89 11.96 8.85
N TYR A 273 -22.58 11.10 7.89
CA TYR A 273 -23.33 9.88 7.52
C TYR A 273 -22.60 8.59 7.94
N ASN A 274 -21.57 8.73 8.76
CA ASN A 274 -20.71 7.68 9.25
C ASN A 274 -21.02 7.35 10.72
N GLN A 275 -20.53 6.19 11.17
CA GLN A 275 -20.63 5.82 12.58
C GLN A 275 -19.75 6.72 13.47
N PHE A 276 -18.72 7.34 12.88
CA PHE A 276 -17.86 8.31 13.54
C PHE A 276 -17.22 9.26 12.50
N GLY A 277 -16.71 10.41 12.95
CA GLY A 277 -15.82 11.28 12.21
C GLY A 277 -14.51 11.41 12.97
N GLN A 278 -13.38 11.46 12.26
CA GLN A 278 -12.08 11.68 12.88
C GLN A 278 -11.13 12.37 11.91
N ILE A 279 -10.33 13.29 12.44
CA ILE A 279 -9.17 13.85 11.73
C ILE A 279 -7.96 13.89 12.66
N THR A 280 -6.78 13.56 12.10
CA THR A 280 -5.51 13.66 12.81
C THR A 280 -4.82 14.97 12.43
N LEU A 281 -4.47 15.77 13.43
CA LEU A 281 -3.88 17.10 13.26
C LEU A 281 -2.65 17.27 14.16
N GLY A 282 -1.80 18.22 13.79
CA GLY A 282 -0.67 18.67 14.58
C GLY A 282 0.43 19.22 13.70
N LEU A 283 1.64 19.38 14.25
CA LEU A 283 2.76 19.92 13.51
C LEU A 283 4.04 19.16 13.85
N GLU A 284 4.91 18.97 12.85
CA GLU A 284 6.25 18.43 13.09
C GLU A 284 7.02 19.30 14.10
N GLY A 285 7.63 18.64 15.07
CA GLY A 285 8.38 19.17 16.19
C GLY A 285 9.86 19.31 15.84
N ASP A 286 10.18 19.98 14.74
CA ASP A 286 11.54 20.11 14.22
C ASP A 286 11.95 21.54 13.82
N PHE A 287 11.11 22.52 14.18
CA PHE A 287 11.32 23.93 13.91
C PHE A 287 12.05 24.64 15.08
N PRO A 288 12.58 25.85 14.85
CA PRO A 288 13.02 26.74 15.94
C PRO A 288 11.88 27.10 16.89
N GLU A 289 12.22 27.48 18.13
CA GLU A 289 11.26 27.82 19.19
C GLU A 289 10.22 28.88 18.77
N ASP A 290 10.64 29.91 18.03
CA ASP A 290 9.79 31.02 17.61
C ASP A 290 8.72 30.62 16.55
N SER A 291 8.89 29.49 15.88
CA SER A 291 7.99 29.06 14.80
C SER A 291 6.62 28.62 15.31
N TYR A 292 6.54 28.15 16.56
CA TYR A 292 5.30 27.60 17.12
C TYR A 292 4.29 28.67 17.58
N HIS A 293 4.74 29.88 17.90
CA HIS A 293 3.88 30.94 18.44
C HIS A 293 2.97 31.59 17.40
N ASN A 294 3.13 31.28 16.11
CA ASN A 294 2.35 31.88 15.03
C ASN A 294 1.34 30.87 14.44
N LEU A 295 1.72 30.17 13.37
CA LEU A 295 0.81 29.31 12.62
C LEU A 295 0.24 28.18 13.48
N TYR A 296 1.08 27.51 14.26
CA TYR A 296 0.66 26.41 15.12
C TYR A 296 -0.30 26.86 16.21
N ALA A 297 0.01 27.95 16.93
CA ALA A 297 -0.87 28.56 17.91
C ALA A 297 -2.27 28.85 17.32
N LYS A 298 -2.33 29.45 16.13
CA LYS A 298 -3.59 29.72 15.42
C LYS A 298 -4.35 28.45 15.05
N GLN A 299 -3.67 27.42 14.57
CA GLN A 299 -4.29 26.12 14.28
C GLN A 299 -4.91 25.52 15.56
N LEU A 300 -4.20 25.58 16.69
CA LEU A 300 -4.73 25.11 17.97
C LEU A 300 -5.93 25.94 18.46
N ASP A 301 -5.94 27.26 18.23
CA ASP A 301 -7.10 28.12 18.52
C ASP A 301 -8.34 27.73 17.70
N ILE A 302 -8.15 27.45 16.41
CA ILE A 302 -9.21 26.94 15.53
C ILE A 302 -9.72 25.60 16.04
N ILE A 303 -8.83 24.65 16.35
CA ILE A 303 -9.18 23.32 16.85
C ILE A 303 -9.98 23.41 18.16
N GLN A 304 -9.53 24.22 19.11
CA GLN A 304 -10.22 24.40 20.38
C GLN A 304 -11.61 25.02 20.18
N ARG A 305 -11.71 26.06 19.33
CA ARG A 305 -12.99 26.68 18.98
C ARG A 305 -13.96 25.67 18.36
N LEU A 306 -13.50 24.89 17.37
CA LEU A 306 -14.32 23.88 16.69
C LEU A 306 -14.76 22.77 17.64
N SER A 307 -13.89 22.35 18.56
CA SER A 307 -14.26 21.40 19.62
C SER A 307 -15.45 21.87 20.44
N TYR A 308 -15.44 23.13 20.91
CA TYR A 308 -16.55 23.68 21.67
C TYR A 308 -17.81 23.92 20.82
N GLN A 309 -17.65 24.47 19.62
CA GLN A 309 -18.78 24.85 18.75
C GLN A 309 -19.53 23.62 18.22
N ASP A 310 -18.78 22.63 17.72
CA ASP A 310 -19.35 21.47 17.03
C ASP A 310 -19.39 20.21 17.91
N LYS A 311 -19.06 20.34 19.21
CA LYS A 311 -19.00 19.25 20.19
C LYS A 311 -18.11 18.09 19.72
N ILE A 312 -16.92 18.42 19.23
CA ILE A 312 -15.91 17.47 18.76
C ILE A 312 -15.00 17.09 19.93
N VAL A 313 -14.81 15.79 20.16
CA VAL A 313 -13.93 15.27 21.21
C VAL A 313 -12.47 15.43 20.78
N LEU A 314 -11.68 16.15 21.58
CA LEU A 314 -10.23 16.21 21.41
C LEU A 314 -9.60 15.02 22.11
N SER A 315 -8.70 14.32 21.41
CA SER A 315 -8.07 13.09 21.91
C SER A 315 -6.59 13.03 21.54
N ASN A 316 -5.82 12.21 22.26
CA ASN A 316 -4.54 11.68 21.78
C ASN A 316 -4.74 10.33 21.06
N MET A 317 -3.69 9.78 20.46
CA MET A 317 -3.75 8.54 19.66
C MET A 317 -4.16 7.33 20.49
N LYS A 318 -3.60 7.20 21.69
CA LYS A 318 -3.92 6.11 22.62
C LYS A 318 -5.40 6.12 23.00
N GLU A 319 -5.96 7.28 23.33
CA GLU A 319 -7.37 7.44 23.67
C GLU A 319 -8.29 7.10 22.49
N PHE A 320 -8.03 7.68 21.31
CA PHE A 320 -8.83 7.41 20.13
C PHE A 320 -8.78 5.93 19.72
N SER A 321 -7.58 5.34 19.72
CA SER A 321 -7.43 3.91 19.42
C SER A 321 -8.15 3.03 20.44
N GLY A 322 -8.10 3.38 21.73
CA GLY A 322 -8.84 2.70 22.78
C GLY A 322 -10.34 2.69 22.51
N TRP A 323 -10.92 3.86 22.24
CA TRP A 323 -12.34 4.00 21.89
C TRP A 323 -12.69 3.22 20.62
N TYR A 324 -11.90 3.37 19.56
CA TYR A 324 -12.16 2.72 18.26
C TYR A 324 -12.13 1.19 18.40
N ARG A 325 -11.17 0.66 19.17
CA ARG A 325 -11.03 -0.78 19.44
C ARG A 325 -12.13 -1.38 20.29
N GLN A 326 -12.64 -0.62 21.26
CA GLN A 326 -13.79 -1.04 22.05
C GLN A 326 -15.08 -1.00 21.23
N THR A 327 -15.21 -0.02 20.32
CA THR A 327 -16.42 0.18 19.50
C THR A 327 -16.49 -0.78 18.32
N PHE A 328 -15.38 -1.00 17.62
CA PHE A 328 -15.29 -1.80 16.40
C PHE A 328 -14.42 -3.04 16.63
N THR A 329 -14.95 -4.04 17.34
CA THR A 329 -14.19 -5.25 17.71
C THR A 329 -13.89 -6.16 16.50
N GLY A 330 -14.72 -6.10 15.46
CA GLY A 330 -14.53 -6.82 14.19
C GLY A 330 -13.56 -6.08 13.27
N PHE A 331 -14.12 -5.42 12.25
CA PHE A 331 -13.41 -4.70 11.20
C PHE A 331 -13.67 -3.20 11.27
N SER A 332 -12.89 -2.44 10.52
CA SER A 332 -13.17 -1.03 10.32
C SER A 332 -14.53 -0.86 9.64
N PRO A 333 -15.40 0.02 10.15
CA PRO A 333 -16.68 0.26 9.51
C PRO A 333 -16.45 0.92 8.15
N ALA A 334 -17.41 0.73 7.24
CA ALA A 334 -17.45 1.51 6.02
C ALA A 334 -17.53 3.01 6.33
N HIS A 335 -17.02 3.83 5.42
CA HIS A 335 -16.96 5.28 5.55
C HIS A 335 -17.31 5.95 4.21
N VAL A 336 -18.02 7.07 4.27
CA VAL A 336 -18.32 7.92 3.13
C VAL A 336 -17.86 9.35 3.41
N ILE A 337 -17.18 9.94 2.44
CA ILE A 337 -16.79 11.35 2.43
C ILE A 337 -17.53 11.98 1.25
N GLU A 338 -18.37 12.96 1.51
CA GLU A 338 -19.05 13.73 0.47
C GLU A 338 -18.81 15.20 0.70
N THR A 339 -18.40 15.90 -0.35
CA THR A 339 -18.19 17.35 -0.30
C THR A 339 -18.37 17.98 -1.67
N ASP A 340 -18.81 19.24 -1.70
CA ASP A 340 -18.60 20.08 -2.89
C ASP A 340 -17.13 20.54 -2.91
N ASP A 341 -16.62 20.94 -4.07
CA ASP A 341 -15.23 21.43 -4.17
C ASP A 341 -14.98 22.55 -3.15
N LEU A 342 -14.02 22.33 -2.26
CA LEU A 342 -13.65 23.28 -1.20
C LEU A 342 -13.11 24.61 -1.76
N LEU A 343 -12.70 24.64 -3.04
CA LEU A 343 -12.23 25.82 -3.77
C LEU A 343 -13.31 26.46 -4.66
N GLY A 344 -14.54 25.91 -4.67
CA GLY A 344 -15.70 26.53 -5.28
C GLY A 344 -16.01 26.15 -6.73
N GLN A 345 -15.36 25.13 -7.29
CA GLN A 345 -15.84 24.57 -8.57
C GLN A 345 -17.19 23.88 -8.39
N ALA A 346 -17.99 23.86 -9.45
CA ALA A 346 -19.28 23.16 -9.48
C ALA A 346 -19.10 21.64 -9.65
N ILE A 347 -18.29 21.06 -8.77
CA ILE A 347 -17.92 19.65 -8.73
C ILE A 347 -18.22 19.13 -7.34
N LYS A 348 -18.93 18.01 -7.27
CA LYS A 348 -19.13 17.24 -6.04
C LYS A 348 -18.18 16.05 -6.05
N SER A 349 -17.49 15.80 -4.95
CA SER A 349 -16.63 14.63 -4.74
C SER A 349 -17.23 13.69 -3.70
N ILE A 350 -17.23 12.39 -3.99
CA ILE A 350 -17.76 11.34 -3.12
C ILE A 350 -16.76 10.20 -3.08
N TRP A 351 -16.29 9.88 -1.88
CA TRP A 351 -15.47 8.71 -1.63
C TRP A 351 -16.26 7.73 -0.77
N TYR A 352 -16.30 6.47 -1.20
CA TYR A 352 -16.83 5.38 -0.40
C TYR A 352 -15.72 4.35 -0.20
N GLN A 353 -15.57 3.87 1.03
CA GLN A 353 -14.56 2.89 1.36
C GLN A 353 -15.05 1.93 2.44
N SER A 354 -14.74 0.65 2.25
CA SER A 354 -15.01 -0.45 3.15
C SER A 354 -13.81 -1.38 3.17
N SER A 355 -13.82 -2.38 4.06
CA SER A 355 -12.71 -3.33 4.11
C SER A 355 -12.54 -4.08 2.79
N ALA A 356 -13.56 -4.09 1.92
CA ALA A 356 -13.52 -4.78 0.64
C ALA A 356 -12.99 -3.94 -0.52
N TYR A 357 -13.20 -2.63 -0.54
CA TYR A 357 -12.87 -1.77 -1.67
C TYR A 357 -12.91 -0.28 -1.28
N ARG A 358 -12.32 0.56 -2.13
CA ARG A 358 -12.61 2.00 -2.17
C ARG A 358 -13.04 2.41 -3.57
N ILE A 359 -13.83 3.47 -3.65
CA ILE A 359 -14.25 4.09 -4.92
C ILE A 359 -14.37 5.61 -4.75
N GLY A 360 -13.75 6.35 -5.66
CA GLY A 360 -13.80 7.81 -5.76
C GLY A 360 -14.66 8.24 -6.94
N LEU A 361 -15.64 9.10 -6.70
CA LEU A 361 -16.58 9.62 -7.68
C LEU A 361 -16.49 11.15 -7.73
N THR A 362 -16.56 11.73 -8.93
CA THR A 362 -16.77 13.16 -9.11
C THR A 362 -18.01 13.40 -9.96
N TYR A 363 -18.83 14.36 -9.58
CA TYR A 363 -19.98 14.81 -10.36
C TYR A 363 -19.78 16.26 -10.77
N ASN A 364 -19.56 16.49 -12.07
CA ASN A 364 -19.48 17.84 -12.62
C ASN A 364 -20.89 18.31 -12.98
N GLN A 365 -21.36 19.32 -12.25
CA GLN A 365 -22.72 19.83 -12.35
C GLN A 365 -22.96 20.61 -13.65
N LYS A 366 -21.90 21.22 -14.22
CA LYS A 366 -22.02 22.05 -15.44
C LYS A 366 -22.28 21.20 -16.68
N ASN A 367 -21.60 20.07 -16.81
CA ASN A 367 -21.75 19.16 -17.95
C ASN A 367 -22.57 17.90 -17.63
N GLN A 368 -23.14 17.81 -16.41
CA GLN A 368 -23.93 16.69 -15.92
C GLN A 368 -23.24 15.34 -16.13
N GLN A 369 -21.97 15.24 -15.71
CA GLN A 369 -21.16 14.04 -15.88
C GLN A 369 -20.71 13.49 -14.53
N LEU A 370 -21.04 12.22 -14.26
CA LEU A 370 -20.44 11.46 -13.19
C LEU A 370 -19.17 10.76 -13.71
N SER A 371 -18.08 10.81 -12.96
CA SER A 371 -16.85 10.11 -13.27
C SER A 371 -16.42 9.25 -12.09
N ILE A 372 -16.10 7.98 -12.35
CA ILE A 372 -15.37 7.14 -11.40
C ILE A 372 -13.88 7.35 -11.67
N ILE A 373 -13.19 7.94 -10.69
CA ILE A 373 -11.81 8.44 -10.81
C ILE A 373 -10.79 7.54 -10.11
N ASP A 374 -11.22 6.79 -9.09
CA ASP A 374 -10.46 5.75 -8.40
C ASP A 374 -11.41 4.58 -8.11
N TRP A 375 -10.93 3.36 -8.30
CA TRP A 375 -11.61 2.16 -7.81
C TRP A 375 -10.59 1.06 -7.54
N ARG A 376 -10.49 0.65 -6.27
CA ARG A 376 -9.57 -0.41 -5.82
C ARG A 376 -10.28 -1.46 -5.01
N VAL A 377 -9.79 -2.67 -5.10
CA VAL A 377 -10.30 -3.82 -4.35
C VAL A 377 -9.23 -4.25 -3.36
N TYR A 378 -9.62 -4.50 -2.12
CA TYR A 378 -8.72 -4.97 -1.08
C TYR A 378 -8.81 -6.48 -0.95
N GLN A 379 -7.67 -7.14 -1.19
CA GLN A 379 -7.49 -8.57 -0.99
C GLN A 379 -6.76 -8.84 0.32
N ASP A 380 -7.12 -9.92 0.99
CA ASP A 380 -6.60 -10.26 2.32
C ASP A 380 -5.16 -10.82 2.30
N ASN A 381 -4.71 -11.36 1.16
CA ASN A 381 -3.42 -12.01 0.98
C ASN A 381 -2.50 -11.29 -0.02
N PHE A 382 -2.83 -10.05 -0.42
CA PHE A 382 -1.90 -9.20 -1.15
C PHE A 382 -0.85 -8.67 -0.16
N GLN A 383 0.37 -9.13 -0.31
CA GLN A 383 1.49 -8.80 0.56
C GLN A 383 2.13 -7.49 0.13
N GLU A 384 2.41 -6.65 1.13
CA GLU A 384 3.12 -5.39 0.97
C GLU A 384 4.44 -5.56 0.24
N PRO A 385 4.77 -4.64 -0.69
CA PRO A 385 6.13 -4.52 -1.14
C PRO A 385 7.10 -4.39 0.04
N PHE A 386 8.27 -5.01 -0.09
CA PHE A 386 9.31 -4.97 0.93
C PHE A 386 8.94 -5.62 2.27
N TYR A 387 7.89 -6.45 2.32
CA TYR A 387 7.57 -7.25 3.51
C TYR A 387 8.74 -8.16 3.89
N LEU A 388 9.19 -9.00 2.95
CA LEU A 388 10.33 -9.91 3.13
C LEU A 388 11.68 -9.27 2.76
N THR A 389 11.69 -8.53 1.65
CA THR A 389 12.92 -7.99 1.05
C THR A 389 13.15 -6.56 1.52
N PRO A 390 14.37 -6.13 1.85
CA PRO A 390 14.63 -4.72 2.14
C PRO A 390 14.37 -3.84 0.90
N ASN A 391 13.82 -2.65 1.11
CA ASN A 391 13.77 -1.62 0.09
C ASN A 391 15.18 -1.07 -0.14
N THR A 392 15.74 -1.34 -1.30
CA THR A 392 17.05 -0.84 -1.76
C THR A 392 16.91 0.37 -2.68
N GLN A 393 15.68 0.77 -3.00
CA GLN A 393 15.37 1.89 -3.88
C GLN A 393 15.43 3.20 -3.09
N LEU A 394 15.77 4.29 -3.77
CA LEU A 394 15.76 5.63 -3.15
C LEU A 394 14.34 6.10 -2.83
N ASN A 395 13.36 5.68 -3.64
CA ASN A 395 11.95 6.03 -3.54
C ASN A 395 11.14 4.90 -2.90
N LEU A 396 10.01 5.26 -2.28
CA LEU A 396 9.07 4.31 -1.67
C LEU A 396 7.87 4.10 -2.59
N TYR A 397 7.55 2.85 -2.91
CA TYR A 397 6.39 2.48 -3.70
C TYR A 397 5.54 1.49 -2.92
N ILE A 398 4.48 1.98 -2.30
CA ILE A 398 3.46 1.19 -1.62
C ILE A 398 2.14 1.45 -2.33
N ASN A 399 1.86 0.63 -3.33
CA ASN A 399 0.69 0.77 -4.20
C ASN A 399 -0.21 -0.44 -4.01
N THR A 400 -1.52 -0.21 -3.82
CA THR A 400 -2.50 -1.29 -3.87
C THR A 400 -3.06 -1.42 -5.30
N PRO A 401 -3.44 -2.63 -5.75
CA PRO A 401 -4.02 -2.84 -7.07
C PRO A 401 -5.26 -1.99 -7.34
N SER A 402 -5.44 -1.53 -8.59
CA SER A 402 -6.55 -0.67 -9.01
C SER A 402 -7.27 -1.18 -10.26
N LEU A 403 -8.59 -1.06 -10.28
CA LEU A 403 -9.42 -1.21 -11.48
C LEU A 403 -9.48 0.09 -12.29
N ILE A 404 -9.53 1.22 -11.58
CA ILE A 404 -9.53 2.58 -12.10
C ILE A 404 -8.58 3.41 -11.22
N ASP A 405 -7.70 4.17 -11.84
CA ASP A 405 -6.78 5.10 -11.16
C ASP A 405 -6.36 6.20 -12.13
N GLN A 406 -7.13 7.30 -12.10
CA GLN A 406 -6.89 8.44 -12.97
C GLN A 406 -5.56 9.14 -12.69
N THR A 407 -5.03 9.03 -11.46
CA THR A 407 -3.78 9.70 -11.08
C THR A 407 -2.59 8.99 -11.70
N SER A 408 -2.55 7.66 -11.65
CA SER A 408 -1.50 6.86 -12.30
C SER A 408 -1.64 6.84 -13.82
N ASP A 409 -2.87 6.77 -14.35
CA ASP A 409 -3.16 6.83 -15.78
C ASP A 409 -4.35 7.77 -16.04
N PRO A 410 -4.13 8.96 -16.63
CA PRO A 410 -5.21 9.92 -16.93
C PRO A 410 -6.34 9.38 -17.84
N GLN A 411 -6.10 8.28 -18.55
CA GLN A 411 -7.11 7.59 -19.36
C GLN A 411 -7.93 6.58 -18.55
N SER A 412 -7.45 6.16 -17.38
CA SER A 412 -8.11 5.23 -16.47
C SER A 412 -9.17 5.95 -15.63
N VAL A 413 -10.29 6.25 -16.27
CA VAL A 413 -11.44 6.96 -15.66
C VAL A 413 -12.72 6.58 -16.40
N TRP A 414 -13.78 6.25 -15.65
CA TRP A 414 -15.06 5.90 -16.24
C TRP A 414 -16.03 7.08 -16.18
N ARG A 415 -16.20 7.75 -17.32
CA ARG A 415 -17.10 8.90 -17.47
C ARG A 415 -18.48 8.45 -17.94
N ILE A 416 -19.51 8.82 -17.19
CA ILE A 416 -20.89 8.45 -17.45
C ILE A 416 -21.69 9.75 -17.60
N PRO A 417 -22.19 10.08 -18.81
CA PRO A 417 -23.14 11.16 -18.98
C PRO A 417 -24.40 10.86 -18.18
N THR A 418 -24.83 11.83 -17.39
CA THR A 418 -26.04 11.75 -16.58
C THR A 418 -26.98 12.88 -16.98
N LYS A 419 -28.26 12.75 -16.67
CA LYS A 419 -29.25 13.81 -16.83
C LYS A 419 -30.02 13.90 -15.54
N GLY A 420 -30.34 15.13 -15.14
CA GLY A 420 -31.20 15.35 -14.00
C GLY A 420 -30.53 15.83 -12.73
N ILE A 421 -31.31 15.87 -11.66
CA ILE A 421 -30.90 16.33 -10.35
C ILE A 421 -30.22 15.19 -9.61
N PHE A 422 -28.95 15.40 -9.27
CA PHE A 422 -28.19 14.50 -8.41
C PHE A 422 -28.78 14.49 -7.00
N SER A 423 -29.02 13.31 -6.44
CA SER A 423 -29.30 13.15 -5.01
C SER A 423 -28.66 11.88 -4.45
N ARG A 424 -28.30 11.92 -3.16
CA ARG A 424 -27.74 10.79 -2.44
C ARG A 424 -28.55 10.54 -1.17
N ILE A 425 -28.87 9.27 -0.91
CA ILE A 425 -29.64 8.82 0.24
C ILE A 425 -28.86 7.71 0.96
N GLY A 426 -28.98 7.66 2.28
CA GLY A 426 -28.43 6.60 3.12
C GLY A 426 -27.16 7.00 3.86
N ASN A 427 -26.54 6.01 4.49
CA ASN A 427 -25.38 6.16 5.37
C ASN A 427 -24.21 5.28 4.87
N SER A 428 -23.10 5.28 5.58
CA SER A 428 -21.91 4.47 5.25
C SER A 428 -22.16 2.98 5.01
N GLN A 429 -23.22 2.38 5.55
CA GLN A 429 -23.56 0.97 5.30
C GLN A 429 -24.29 0.75 3.98
N LYS A 430 -24.92 1.79 3.44
CA LYS A 430 -25.61 1.76 2.15
C LYS A 430 -25.78 3.17 1.61
N VAL A 431 -25.00 3.51 0.59
CA VAL A 431 -25.08 4.80 -0.10
C VAL A 431 -25.76 4.60 -1.44
N SER A 432 -26.92 5.23 -1.63
CA SER A 432 -27.70 5.17 -2.87
C SER A 432 -27.63 6.52 -3.58
N ILE A 433 -27.19 6.52 -4.84
CA ILE A 433 -27.12 7.70 -5.71
C ILE A 433 -28.23 7.62 -6.76
N TYR A 434 -28.91 8.74 -6.95
CA TYR A 434 -30.04 8.91 -7.86
C TYR A 434 -29.83 10.10 -8.79
N PHE A 435 -30.49 10.02 -9.95
CA PHE A 435 -30.68 11.14 -10.87
C PHE A 435 -32.16 11.23 -11.24
N ASP A 436 -32.79 12.40 -11.01
CA ASP A 436 -34.24 12.59 -11.19
C ASP A 436 -35.09 11.50 -10.50
N ASN A 437 -34.72 11.13 -9.28
CA ASN A 437 -35.33 10.05 -8.47
C ASN A 437 -35.20 8.64 -9.05
N ASN A 438 -34.46 8.44 -10.15
CA ASN A 438 -34.14 7.11 -10.66
C ASN A 438 -32.86 6.60 -9.99
N PRO A 439 -32.86 5.37 -9.43
CA PRO A 439 -31.67 4.80 -8.84
C PRO A 439 -30.61 4.62 -9.91
N PHE A 440 -29.38 5.02 -9.62
CA PHE A 440 -28.26 4.94 -10.54
C PHE A 440 -27.19 3.97 -10.02
N LEU A 441 -26.80 4.14 -8.76
CA LEU A 441 -25.71 3.40 -8.12
C LEU A 441 -26.03 3.17 -6.64
N ILE A 442 -25.77 1.96 -6.14
CA ILE A 442 -25.80 1.65 -4.72
C ILE A 442 -24.44 1.09 -4.32
N LEU A 443 -23.83 1.67 -3.29
CA LEU A 443 -22.58 1.26 -2.68
C LEU A 443 -22.89 0.62 -1.33
N GLU A 444 -22.43 -0.61 -1.14
CA GLU A 444 -22.56 -1.39 0.10
C GLU A 444 -21.19 -2.00 0.44
N PRO A 445 -20.90 -2.35 1.71
CA PRO A 445 -19.56 -2.72 2.12
C PRO A 445 -18.92 -3.87 1.33
N ASP A 446 -19.69 -4.77 0.74
CA ASP A 446 -19.22 -5.97 0.04
C ASP A 446 -19.52 -5.99 -1.46
N LYS A 447 -20.26 -5.00 -1.98
CA LYS A 447 -20.74 -5.00 -3.36
C LYS A 447 -21.18 -3.62 -3.84
N ILE A 448 -21.22 -3.47 -5.16
CA ILE A 448 -21.78 -2.33 -5.86
C ILE A 448 -22.93 -2.80 -6.76
N THR A 449 -24.03 -2.04 -6.79
CA THR A 449 -25.14 -2.28 -7.71
C THR A 449 -25.32 -1.09 -8.64
N PHE A 450 -25.14 -1.31 -9.94
CA PHE A 450 -25.37 -0.33 -11.01
C PHE A 450 -26.73 -0.57 -11.66
N PHE A 451 -27.54 0.47 -11.81
CA PHE A 451 -28.83 0.43 -12.53
C PHE A 451 -28.65 0.87 -14.00
N LEU A 452 -27.52 0.49 -14.58
CA LEU A 452 -27.16 0.74 -15.98
C LEU A 452 -27.20 -0.57 -16.76
N ARG A 453 -27.34 -0.46 -18.08
CA ARG A 453 -27.14 -1.62 -18.97
C ARG A 453 -25.70 -2.12 -18.82
N SER A 454 -25.53 -3.44 -18.71
CA SER A 454 -24.22 -4.09 -18.50
C SER A 454 -23.20 -3.77 -19.59
N GLN A 455 -23.64 -3.49 -20.81
CA GLN A 455 -22.80 -3.08 -21.95
C GLN A 455 -22.06 -1.74 -21.74
N ASN A 456 -22.47 -0.96 -20.73
CA ASN A 456 -21.83 0.33 -20.42
C ASN A 456 -20.66 0.19 -19.43
N ILE A 457 -20.38 -1.00 -18.91
CA ILE A 457 -19.26 -1.26 -17.99
C ILE A 457 -17.96 -1.36 -18.80
N PRO A 458 -16.90 -0.61 -18.45
CA PRO A 458 -15.61 -0.67 -19.13
C PRO A 458 -15.02 -2.08 -19.17
N LEU A 459 -14.31 -2.42 -20.25
CA LEU A 459 -13.61 -3.70 -20.40
C LEU A 459 -12.61 -3.96 -19.27
N SER A 460 -11.95 -2.91 -18.78
CA SER A 460 -11.03 -2.99 -17.64
C SER A 460 -11.69 -3.50 -16.35
N ILE A 461 -13.00 -3.38 -16.21
CA ILE A 461 -13.78 -3.90 -15.09
C ILE A 461 -14.43 -5.23 -15.46
N SER A 462 -15.02 -5.34 -16.65
CA SER A 462 -15.77 -6.54 -17.05
C SER A 462 -14.90 -7.77 -17.30
N GLU A 463 -13.64 -7.58 -17.68
CA GLU A 463 -12.65 -8.64 -17.88
C GLU A 463 -11.67 -8.78 -16.70
N SER A 464 -11.90 -8.04 -15.60
CA SER A 464 -11.00 -8.09 -14.44
C SER A 464 -11.25 -9.31 -13.58
N ASP A 465 -10.15 -10.00 -13.25
CA ASP A 465 -10.15 -11.12 -12.32
C ASP A 465 -10.33 -10.70 -10.84
N LEU A 466 -10.39 -9.39 -10.54
CA LEU A 466 -10.56 -8.85 -9.18
C LEU A 466 -12.02 -8.64 -8.77
N VAL A 467 -12.97 -8.80 -9.70
CA VAL A 467 -14.40 -8.60 -9.45
C VAL A 467 -15.23 -9.75 -10.00
N LYS A 468 -16.42 -9.94 -9.41
CA LYS A 468 -17.44 -10.89 -9.87
C LYS A 468 -18.67 -10.11 -10.31
N ILE A 469 -19.02 -10.21 -11.59
CA ILE A 469 -20.16 -9.49 -12.17
C ILE A 469 -21.35 -10.42 -12.35
N ARG A 470 -22.51 -10.00 -11.85
CA ARG A 470 -23.80 -10.67 -12.04
C ARG A 470 -24.78 -9.70 -12.70
N ASN A 471 -25.08 -9.95 -13.97
CA ASN A 471 -26.08 -9.20 -14.72
C ASN A 471 -27.49 -9.73 -14.39
N LEU A 472 -28.39 -8.84 -13.98
CA LEU A 472 -29.81 -9.11 -13.72
C LEU A 472 -30.66 -8.20 -14.63
N PRO A 473 -31.97 -8.48 -14.82
CA PRO A 473 -32.77 -7.78 -15.83
C PRO A 473 -32.73 -6.24 -15.76
N ASN A 474 -32.66 -5.69 -14.54
CA ASN A 474 -32.76 -4.25 -14.30
C ASN A 474 -31.49 -3.62 -13.70
N PHE A 475 -30.51 -4.43 -13.32
CA PHE A 475 -29.28 -3.94 -12.68
C PHE A 475 -28.13 -4.93 -12.83
N THR A 476 -26.92 -4.42 -12.71
CA THR A 476 -25.69 -5.20 -12.63
C THR A 476 -25.14 -5.13 -11.23
N ARG A 477 -24.85 -6.27 -10.63
CA ARG A 477 -24.21 -6.36 -9.32
C ARG A 477 -22.75 -6.77 -9.49
N ILE A 478 -21.86 -6.05 -8.82
CA ILE A 478 -20.42 -6.30 -8.82
C ILE A 478 -20.02 -6.59 -7.37
N SER A 479 -19.47 -7.76 -7.11
CA SER A 479 -18.85 -8.10 -5.82
C SER A 479 -17.35 -8.31 -5.99
N PHE A 480 -16.63 -8.32 -4.86
CA PHE A 480 -15.17 -8.25 -4.85
C PHE A 480 -14.53 -9.60 -4.54
N VAL A 481 -13.46 -9.94 -5.24
CA VAL A 481 -12.67 -11.13 -4.93
C VAL A 481 -11.87 -10.87 -3.65
N GLU A 482 -11.91 -11.81 -2.71
CA GLU A 482 -11.30 -11.69 -1.39
C GLU A 482 -9.80 -11.95 -1.39
N HIS A 483 -9.34 -12.87 -2.24
CA HIS A 483 -7.93 -13.23 -2.38
C HIS A 483 -7.35 -12.68 -3.69
N TRP A 484 -6.09 -12.28 -3.65
CA TRP A 484 -5.27 -11.96 -4.81
C TRP A 484 -5.09 -13.19 -5.70
N LEU A 485 -4.82 -12.94 -6.99
CA LEU A 485 -4.74 -13.98 -8.02
C LEU A 485 -3.64 -15.02 -7.78
N THR A 486 -2.66 -14.69 -6.95
CA THR A 486 -1.53 -15.55 -6.62
C THR A 486 -1.33 -15.59 -5.10
N PRO A 487 -0.79 -16.69 -4.55
CA PRO A 487 -0.38 -16.77 -3.15
C PRO A 487 0.64 -15.68 -2.77
N VAL A 488 0.96 -15.56 -1.48
CA VAL A 488 1.94 -14.58 -0.97
C VAL A 488 3.34 -14.77 -1.59
N GLU A 489 3.70 -15.99 -1.97
CA GLU A 489 4.95 -16.25 -2.71
C GLU A 489 4.93 -15.77 -4.17
N GLY A 490 3.79 -15.26 -4.65
CA GLY A 490 3.56 -14.86 -6.02
C GLY A 490 3.28 -16.04 -6.96
N LEU A 491 3.39 -15.81 -8.27
CA LEU A 491 3.29 -16.87 -9.26
C LEU A 491 4.57 -17.71 -9.21
N THR A 492 4.45 -19.02 -8.95
CA THR A 492 5.59 -19.93 -8.91
C THR A 492 5.51 -20.97 -10.03
N PHE A 493 6.67 -21.28 -10.62
CA PHE A 493 6.80 -22.30 -11.66
C PHE A 493 8.22 -22.87 -11.67
N ARG A 494 8.39 -24.00 -12.36
CA ARG A 494 9.68 -24.70 -12.45
C ARG A 494 10.29 -24.54 -13.83
N ASP A 495 11.57 -24.22 -13.88
CA ASP A 495 12.33 -24.13 -15.13
C ASP A 495 13.79 -24.60 -14.93
N LEU A 496 14.50 -24.79 -16.03
CA LEU A 496 15.92 -25.11 -16.03
C LEU A 496 16.74 -23.90 -15.60
N PRO A 497 17.74 -24.08 -14.72
CA PRO A 497 18.51 -22.96 -14.22
C PRO A 497 19.55 -22.48 -15.22
N PRO A 498 19.97 -21.20 -15.16
CA PRO A 498 20.84 -20.61 -16.16
C PRO A 498 22.16 -21.38 -16.37
N GLN A 499 22.67 -22.05 -15.34
CA GLN A 499 23.90 -22.84 -15.45
C GLN A 499 23.75 -24.00 -16.44
N PHE A 500 22.55 -24.55 -16.62
CA PHE A 500 22.28 -25.60 -17.60
C PHE A 500 22.54 -25.11 -19.04
N PHE A 501 22.06 -23.91 -19.36
CA PHE A 501 22.29 -23.28 -20.67
C PHE A 501 23.74 -22.82 -20.85
N TYR A 502 24.42 -22.40 -19.78
CA TYR A 502 25.85 -22.11 -19.84
C TYR A 502 26.66 -23.36 -20.21
N VAL A 503 26.36 -24.51 -19.60
CA VAL A 503 26.99 -25.78 -19.95
C VAL A 503 26.75 -26.10 -21.44
N LEU A 504 25.50 -26.01 -21.91
CA LEU A 504 25.19 -26.23 -23.33
C LEU A 504 25.95 -25.26 -24.26
N ASN A 505 26.04 -23.98 -23.91
CA ASN A 505 26.76 -22.96 -24.66
C ASN A 505 28.28 -23.19 -24.65
N SER A 506 28.86 -23.57 -23.51
CA SER A 506 30.30 -23.83 -23.35
C SER A 506 30.78 -24.99 -24.22
N TYR A 507 29.92 -25.98 -24.46
CA TYR A 507 30.17 -27.09 -25.39
C TYR A 507 29.75 -26.79 -26.84
N ASN A 508 29.43 -25.54 -27.20
CA ASN A 508 28.89 -25.12 -28.50
C ASN A 508 27.60 -25.85 -28.93
N LEU A 509 26.88 -26.52 -28.02
CA LEU A 509 25.71 -27.36 -28.34
C LEU A 509 24.47 -26.52 -28.69
N SER A 510 24.45 -25.24 -28.34
CA SER A 510 23.35 -24.30 -28.63
C SER A 510 23.41 -23.66 -30.02
N LYS A 511 24.54 -23.74 -30.74
CA LYS A 511 24.64 -23.16 -32.09
C LYS A 511 23.71 -23.92 -33.06
N PRO A 512 22.99 -23.24 -33.97
CA PRO A 512 22.04 -23.89 -34.88
C PRO A 512 22.66 -25.03 -35.70
N ASN A 513 23.93 -24.87 -36.11
CA ASN A 513 24.65 -25.90 -36.85
C ASN A 513 25.03 -27.11 -35.98
N THR A 514 25.31 -26.92 -34.69
CA THR A 514 25.59 -28.00 -33.75
C THR A 514 24.30 -28.72 -33.34
N GLN A 515 23.21 -28.00 -33.15
CA GLN A 515 21.88 -28.60 -32.93
C GLN A 515 21.44 -29.45 -34.11
N LYS A 516 21.65 -28.97 -35.35
CA LYS A 516 21.42 -29.77 -36.55
C LYS A 516 22.27 -31.04 -36.55
N ARG A 517 23.57 -30.95 -36.24
CA ARG A 517 24.47 -32.12 -36.13
C ARG A 517 24.03 -33.10 -35.04
N LEU A 518 23.68 -32.62 -33.85
CA LEU A 518 23.17 -33.46 -32.76
C LEU A 518 21.84 -34.10 -33.12
N LEU A 519 20.94 -33.38 -33.79
CA LEU A 519 19.69 -33.93 -34.30
C LEU A 519 19.98 -34.99 -35.35
N THR A 520 20.95 -34.79 -36.25
CA THR A 520 21.38 -35.80 -37.23
C THR A 520 22.02 -37.00 -36.56
N ILE A 521 22.85 -36.81 -35.53
CA ILE A 521 23.45 -37.88 -34.73
C ILE A 521 22.35 -38.64 -33.99
N LEU A 522 21.39 -37.95 -33.38
CA LEU A 522 20.25 -38.58 -32.71
C LEU A 522 19.37 -39.33 -33.71
N LEU A 523 19.09 -38.76 -34.89
CA LEU A 523 18.33 -39.42 -35.95
C LEU A 523 19.07 -40.65 -36.47
N THR A 524 20.38 -40.58 -36.67
CA THR A 524 21.20 -41.73 -37.07
C THR A 524 21.31 -42.77 -35.96
N LEU A 525 21.37 -42.36 -34.69
CA LEU A 525 21.30 -43.26 -33.55
C LEU A 525 19.93 -43.95 -33.50
N VAL A 526 18.83 -43.21 -33.69
CA VAL A 526 17.46 -43.75 -33.76
C VAL A 526 17.28 -44.69 -34.96
N VAL A 527 17.82 -44.35 -36.13
CA VAL A 527 17.80 -45.21 -37.33
C VAL A 527 18.66 -46.46 -37.12
N PHE A 528 19.85 -46.34 -36.54
CA PHE A 528 20.72 -47.46 -36.21
C PHE A 528 20.08 -48.38 -35.17
N LEU A 529 19.49 -47.79 -34.13
CA LEU A 529 18.65 -48.45 -33.13
C LEU A 529 17.44 -49.17 -33.77
N PHE A 530 16.78 -48.55 -34.75
CA PHE A 530 15.67 -49.13 -35.50
C PHE A 530 16.11 -50.28 -36.42
N VAL A 531 17.29 -50.19 -37.06
CA VAL A 531 17.90 -51.25 -37.87
C VAL A 531 18.24 -52.46 -36.98
N ILE A 532 18.85 -52.25 -35.80
CA ILE A 532 19.10 -53.32 -34.82
C ILE A 532 17.79 -54.00 -34.38
N TYR A 533 16.73 -53.22 -34.16
CA TYR A 533 15.39 -53.72 -33.83
C TYR A 533 14.76 -54.56 -34.97
N ARG A 534 14.93 -54.12 -36.24
CA ARG A 534 14.45 -54.81 -37.46
C ARG A 534 15.18 -56.12 -37.72
N PHE A 535 16.49 -56.17 -37.48
CA PHE A 535 17.35 -57.33 -37.82
C PHE A 535 17.41 -58.42 -36.75
N LYS A 536 16.57 -58.38 -35.70
CA LYS A 536 16.48 -59.43 -34.63
C LYS A 536 17.82 -59.77 -33.95
N LEU A 537 18.82 -58.89 -33.99
CA LEU A 537 20.14 -59.12 -33.39
C LEU A 537 20.12 -59.20 -31.84
N TYR A 538 18.99 -58.84 -31.20
CA TYR A 538 18.76 -58.98 -29.76
C TYR A 538 17.27 -59.22 -29.43
N ARG A 539 16.95 -59.83 -28.27
CA ARG A 539 15.55 -60.06 -27.82
C ARG A 539 14.76 -58.74 -27.80
N LYS A 540 13.75 -58.60 -28.68
CA LYS A 540 12.93 -57.38 -28.88
C LYS A 540 12.45 -56.69 -27.59
N ARG A 541 12.11 -57.45 -26.55
CA ARG A 541 11.68 -56.91 -25.25
C ARG A 541 12.80 -56.17 -24.50
N VAL A 542 14.05 -56.64 -24.55
CA VAL A 542 15.18 -56.03 -23.84
C VAL A 542 15.50 -54.65 -24.43
N PHE A 543 15.41 -54.52 -25.75
CA PHE A 543 15.67 -53.27 -26.45
C PHE A 543 14.63 -52.19 -26.15
N GLN A 544 13.34 -52.55 -26.18
CA GLN A 544 12.25 -51.66 -25.80
C GLN A 544 12.41 -51.18 -24.35
N VAL A 545 12.83 -52.07 -23.45
CA VAL A 545 13.12 -51.72 -22.05
C VAL A 545 14.29 -50.74 -21.96
N ILE A 546 15.41 -50.97 -22.64
CA ILE A 546 16.58 -50.06 -22.59
C ILE A 546 16.23 -48.68 -23.14
N PHE A 547 15.52 -48.60 -24.28
CA PHE A 547 15.10 -47.32 -24.86
C PHE A 547 14.15 -46.56 -23.93
N VAL A 548 13.17 -47.25 -23.35
CA VAL A 548 12.27 -46.66 -22.35
C VAL A 548 13.05 -46.22 -21.11
N VAL A 549 14.00 -47.01 -20.62
CA VAL A 549 14.83 -46.66 -19.46
C VAL A 549 15.71 -45.44 -19.75
N LEU A 550 16.27 -45.30 -20.95
CA LEU A 550 17.06 -44.12 -21.34
C LEU A 550 16.19 -42.87 -21.55
N LEU A 551 15.03 -43.01 -22.17
CA LEU A 551 14.08 -41.92 -22.34
C LEU A 551 13.52 -41.46 -20.98
N VAL A 552 13.08 -42.40 -20.15
CA VAL A 552 12.60 -42.11 -18.79
C VAL A 552 13.74 -41.56 -17.94
N GLY A 553 14.95 -42.14 -18.02
CA GLY A 553 16.12 -41.68 -17.28
C GLY A 553 16.55 -40.27 -17.67
N SER A 554 16.53 -39.93 -18.96
CA SER A 554 16.84 -38.57 -19.44
C SER A 554 15.78 -37.55 -19.03
N VAL A 555 14.48 -37.90 -19.11
CA VAL A 555 13.40 -37.06 -18.62
C VAL A 555 13.49 -36.86 -17.10
N LEU A 556 13.73 -37.92 -16.34
CA LEU A 556 13.94 -37.84 -14.88
C LEU A 556 15.16 -36.99 -14.54
N LEU A 557 16.24 -37.07 -15.33
CA LEU A 557 17.41 -36.22 -15.16
C LEU A 557 17.08 -34.75 -15.38
N VAL A 558 16.35 -34.39 -16.44
CA VAL A 558 15.92 -33.00 -16.68
C VAL A 558 15.01 -32.52 -15.55
N ILE A 559 14.03 -33.32 -15.15
CA ILE A 559 13.12 -33.00 -14.04
C ILE A 559 13.89 -32.79 -12.73
N SER A 560 14.92 -33.60 -12.46
CA SER A 560 15.77 -33.47 -11.27
C SER A 560 16.59 -32.18 -11.22
N LYS A 561 16.75 -31.49 -12.36
CA LYS A 561 17.48 -30.21 -12.47
C LYS A 561 16.58 -28.99 -12.48
N LEU A 562 15.27 -29.16 -12.51
CA LEU A 562 14.33 -28.04 -12.44
C LEU A 562 14.45 -27.30 -11.11
N THR A 563 14.46 -25.97 -11.19
CA THR A 563 14.46 -25.07 -10.03
C THR A 563 13.15 -24.29 -10.02
N THR A 564 12.62 -24.01 -8.83
CA THR A 564 11.42 -23.18 -8.68
C THR A 564 11.79 -21.70 -8.72
N TYR A 565 11.06 -20.94 -9.53
CA TYR A 565 11.14 -19.49 -9.66
C TYR A 565 9.85 -18.83 -9.21
N SER A 566 9.91 -17.54 -8.89
CA SER A 566 8.75 -16.73 -8.55
C SER A 566 8.67 -15.43 -9.36
N VAL A 567 7.45 -14.92 -9.50
CA VAL A 567 7.10 -13.57 -9.96
C VAL A 567 6.26 -12.94 -8.84
N SER A 568 6.70 -11.81 -8.28
CA SER A 568 6.05 -11.23 -7.09
C SER A 568 4.62 -10.78 -7.37
N GLN A 569 3.80 -10.64 -6.32
CA GLN A 569 2.43 -10.13 -6.48
C GLN A 569 2.39 -8.70 -7.04
N ALA A 570 3.34 -7.84 -6.69
CA ALA A 570 3.45 -6.50 -7.28
C ALA A 570 3.90 -6.54 -8.75
N GLU A 571 4.76 -7.49 -9.14
CA GLU A 571 5.07 -7.69 -10.55
C GLU A 571 3.85 -8.19 -11.33
N MET A 572 3.04 -9.08 -10.73
CA MET A 572 1.75 -9.51 -11.30
C MET A 572 0.80 -8.32 -11.53
N ASP A 573 0.68 -7.39 -10.57
CA ASP A 573 -0.14 -6.18 -10.71
C ASP A 573 0.31 -5.33 -11.93
N ALA A 574 1.62 -5.13 -12.09
CA ALA A 574 2.16 -4.43 -13.26
C ALA A 574 1.81 -5.15 -14.57
N LEU A 575 1.87 -6.49 -14.61
CA LEU A 575 1.53 -7.25 -15.81
C LEU A 575 0.04 -7.22 -16.14
N LEU A 576 -0.85 -7.13 -15.14
CA LEU A 576 -2.27 -6.92 -15.33
C LEU A 576 -2.55 -5.51 -15.88
N HIS A 577 -1.83 -4.50 -15.40
CA HIS A 577 -1.87 -3.17 -16.01
C HIS A 577 -1.38 -3.23 -17.46
N LEU A 578 -0.25 -3.91 -17.74
CA LEU A 578 0.24 -4.08 -19.11
C LEU A 578 -0.78 -4.78 -20.01
N LYS A 579 -1.52 -5.78 -19.51
CA LYS A 579 -2.58 -6.49 -20.23
C LYS A 579 -3.69 -5.54 -20.69
N SER A 580 -4.10 -4.58 -19.85
CA SER A 580 -5.19 -3.64 -20.16
C SER A 580 -4.82 -2.58 -21.21
N LEU A 581 -3.53 -2.33 -21.41
CA LEU A 581 -3.04 -1.41 -22.42
C LEU A 581 -3.24 -1.93 -23.86
N LYS A 582 -3.20 -1.03 -24.84
CA LYS A 582 -3.30 -1.34 -26.28
C LYS A 582 -2.34 -2.46 -26.71
N GLN A 583 -2.67 -3.15 -27.79
CA GLN A 583 -1.80 -4.19 -28.35
C GLN A 583 -0.46 -3.63 -28.85
N GLY A 584 0.58 -4.44 -28.75
CA GLY A 584 1.94 -4.08 -29.17
C GLY A 584 3.01 -5.01 -28.59
N LYS A 585 4.19 -5.06 -29.21
CA LYS A 585 5.32 -5.86 -28.70
C LYS A 585 5.93 -5.21 -27.46
N VAL A 586 6.42 -6.04 -26.55
CA VAL A 586 7.02 -5.64 -25.27
C VAL A 586 8.50 -6.03 -25.29
N ILE A 587 9.38 -5.06 -25.08
CA ILE A 587 10.81 -5.33 -24.94
C ILE A 587 11.11 -5.70 -23.50
N VAL A 588 11.81 -6.81 -23.31
CA VAL A 588 12.32 -7.29 -22.01
C VAL A 588 13.84 -7.37 -22.06
N TYR A 589 14.49 -7.10 -20.92
CA TYR A 589 15.94 -7.10 -20.86
C TYR A 589 16.51 -8.51 -20.91
N ASP A 590 17.36 -8.78 -21.91
CA ASP A 590 18.05 -10.05 -22.10
C ASP A 590 19.35 -10.12 -21.28
N GLN A 591 19.21 -10.31 -19.97
CA GLN A 591 20.33 -10.47 -19.05
C GLN A 591 20.03 -11.43 -17.89
N THR A 592 20.94 -12.37 -17.63
CA THR A 592 20.98 -13.16 -16.40
C THR A 592 21.78 -12.43 -15.32
N CYS A 593 21.27 -12.44 -14.09
CA CYS A 593 21.94 -11.91 -12.92
C CYS A 593 22.57 -13.02 -12.07
N TYR A 594 23.88 -13.20 -12.19
CA TYR A 594 24.62 -14.25 -11.47
C TYR A 594 24.95 -13.93 -10.00
N ARG A 595 24.83 -12.65 -9.60
CA ARG A 595 25.20 -12.16 -8.25
C ARG A 595 24.04 -11.46 -7.53
N CYS A 596 22.82 -11.74 -7.98
CA CYS A 596 21.62 -11.21 -7.35
C CYS A 596 21.43 -11.86 -5.98
N ILE A 597 21.04 -11.05 -5.01
CA ILE A 597 20.64 -11.50 -3.67
C ILE A 597 19.12 -11.52 -3.66
N TRP A 598 18.53 -12.49 -2.96
CA TRP A 598 17.10 -12.53 -2.72
C TRP A 598 16.79 -13.02 -1.31
N HIS A 599 15.76 -12.44 -0.69
CA HIS A 599 15.22 -12.85 0.61
C HIS A 599 13.89 -13.61 0.48
N SER A 600 13.32 -13.64 -0.72
CA SER A 600 12.14 -14.44 -1.03
C SER A 600 12.42 -15.95 -0.93
N ARG A 601 11.36 -16.75 -0.77
CA ARG A 601 11.48 -18.22 -0.71
C ARG A 601 12.08 -18.81 -1.99
N TYR A 602 11.75 -18.22 -3.14
CA TYR A 602 12.22 -18.64 -4.46
C TYR A 602 12.92 -17.48 -5.16
N MET A 603 13.85 -17.81 -6.05
CA MET A 603 14.55 -16.81 -6.85
C MET A 603 13.60 -16.18 -7.87
N SER A 604 13.69 -14.86 -8.07
CA SER A 604 12.92 -14.19 -9.12
C SER A 604 13.26 -14.77 -10.50
N ALA A 605 12.22 -15.07 -11.29
CA ALA A 605 12.38 -15.55 -12.67
C ALA A 605 13.21 -14.58 -13.53
N ALA A 606 13.09 -13.29 -13.24
CA ALA A 606 13.86 -12.23 -13.87
C ALA A 606 15.39 -12.43 -13.74
N PHE A 607 15.86 -12.87 -12.58
CA PHE A 607 17.30 -13.08 -12.32
C PHE A 607 17.88 -14.17 -13.21
N ALA A 608 17.07 -15.17 -13.55
CA ALA A 608 17.44 -16.24 -14.47
C ALA A 608 17.22 -15.89 -15.94
N ASN A 609 16.79 -14.66 -16.27
CA ASN A 609 16.38 -14.25 -17.62
C ASN A 609 15.22 -15.08 -18.19
N ILE A 610 14.36 -15.62 -17.31
CA ILE A 610 13.15 -16.35 -17.73
C ILE A 610 12.01 -15.34 -17.81
N ARG A 611 11.73 -14.81 -19.01
CA ARG A 611 10.72 -13.73 -19.20
C ARG A 611 9.42 -14.17 -19.87
N GLY A 612 9.26 -15.47 -20.13
CA GLY A 612 8.08 -16.01 -20.82
C GLY A 612 6.74 -15.63 -20.14
N TYR A 613 6.75 -15.50 -18.81
CA TYR A 613 5.60 -15.08 -18.02
C TYR A 613 5.08 -13.69 -18.42
N VAL A 614 5.96 -12.76 -18.82
CA VAL A 614 5.59 -11.40 -19.24
C VAL A 614 4.60 -11.49 -20.40
N GLY A 615 4.96 -12.25 -21.45
CA GLY A 615 4.10 -12.38 -22.62
C GLY A 615 2.84 -13.21 -22.39
N GLN A 616 2.92 -14.22 -21.51
CA GLN A 616 1.77 -15.06 -21.15
C GLN A 616 0.70 -14.27 -20.38
N ILE A 617 1.10 -13.51 -19.36
CA ILE A 617 0.19 -12.77 -18.49
C ILE A 617 -0.30 -11.51 -19.17
N SER A 618 0.60 -10.74 -19.79
CA SER A 618 0.23 -9.50 -20.48
C SER A 618 -0.50 -9.76 -21.79
N GLN A 619 -0.51 -11.00 -22.29
CA GLN A 619 -1.05 -11.39 -23.59
C GLN A 619 -0.45 -10.59 -24.76
N LYS A 620 0.86 -10.29 -24.68
CA LYS A 620 1.59 -9.53 -25.71
C LYS A 620 2.86 -10.26 -26.11
N PRO A 621 3.25 -10.21 -27.39
CA PRO A 621 4.52 -10.79 -27.83
C PRO A 621 5.70 -10.05 -27.19
N ILE A 622 6.66 -10.82 -26.66
CA ILE A 622 7.87 -10.27 -26.03
C ILE A 622 9.08 -10.32 -26.98
N LEU A 623 9.95 -9.34 -26.85
CA LEU A 623 11.23 -9.25 -27.55
C LEU A 623 12.36 -9.16 -26.53
N TYR A 624 13.19 -10.19 -26.47
CA TYR A 624 14.43 -10.15 -25.72
C TYR A 624 15.42 -9.22 -26.43
N ASN A 625 15.91 -8.20 -25.73
CA ASN A 625 16.93 -7.33 -26.27
C ASN A 625 17.92 -6.91 -25.19
N ARG A 626 19.21 -7.09 -25.44
CA ARG A 626 20.28 -6.58 -24.58
C ARG A 626 20.80 -5.23 -25.05
N SER A 627 20.90 -5.06 -26.36
CA SER A 627 21.59 -3.94 -27.03
C SER A 627 21.05 -2.56 -26.67
N ILE A 628 19.74 -2.39 -26.46
CA ILE A 628 19.17 -1.08 -26.08
C ILE A 628 19.53 -0.69 -24.64
N PHE A 629 19.82 -1.65 -23.77
CA PHE A 629 20.09 -1.39 -22.35
C PHE A 629 21.57 -1.14 -22.06
N ILE A 630 22.45 -1.59 -22.96
CA ILE A 630 23.91 -1.45 -22.83
C ILE A 630 24.52 -0.52 -23.89
N ALA A 631 23.69 0.20 -24.65
CA ALA A 631 24.17 1.09 -25.69
C ALA A 631 25.09 2.19 -25.11
N GLU A 632 26.25 2.36 -25.72
CA GLU A 632 27.28 3.32 -25.26
C GLU A 632 26.95 4.78 -25.60
N ASN A 633 26.16 5.00 -26.67
CA ASN A 633 25.75 6.33 -27.09
C ASN A 633 24.28 6.37 -27.52
N ARG A 634 23.68 7.56 -27.38
CA ARG A 634 22.26 7.80 -27.65
C ARG A 634 21.84 7.41 -29.07
N PRO A 635 22.52 7.87 -30.16
CA PRO A 635 22.08 7.55 -31.52
C PRO A 635 22.02 6.05 -31.81
N GLN A 636 23.00 5.30 -31.31
CA GLN A 636 23.02 3.84 -31.45
C GLN A 636 21.86 3.19 -30.69
N GLY A 637 21.65 3.57 -29.42
CA GLY A 637 20.55 3.05 -28.61
C GLY A 637 19.19 3.29 -29.26
N LYS A 638 18.93 4.53 -29.69
CA LYS A 638 17.68 4.91 -30.37
C LYS A 638 17.49 4.15 -31.68
N LYS A 639 18.53 4.04 -32.51
CA LYS A 639 18.48 3.26 -33.76
C LYS A 639 18.18 1.78 -33.51
N GLN A 640 18.67 1.20 -32.41
CA GLN A 640 18.34 -0.19 -32.05
C GLN A 640 16.91 -0.32 -31.55
N LEU A 641 16.43 0.65 -30.76
CA LEU A 641 15.06 0.68 -30.26
C LEU A 641 14.05 0.75 -31.43
N ASP A 642 14.27 1.65 -32.39
CA ASP A 642 13.36 1.87 -33.52
C ASP A 642 13.23 0.63 -34.41
N LYS A 643 14.29 -0.18 -34.53
CA LYS A 643 14.27 -1.44 -35.31
C LYS A 643 13.36 -2.52 -34.73
N LEU A 644 13.08 -2.48 -33.43
CA LEU A 644 12.31 -3.53 -32.76
C LEU A 644 10.82 -3.43 -33.06
N ASN A 645 10.35 -2.25 -33.51
CA ASN A 645 8.93 -1.95 -33.73
C ASN A 645 8.07 -2.43 -32.55
N ALA A 646 8.46 -1.99 -31.36
CA ALA A 646 7.81 -2.30 -30.10
C ALA A 646 7.01 -1.10 -29.61
N ARG A 647 5.99 -1.37 -28.79
CA ARG A 647 5.15 -0.34 -28.18
C ARG A 647 5.55 -0.08 -26.74
N TYR A 648 6.06 -1.10 -26.06
CA TYR A 648 6.36 -1.05 -24.64
C TYR A 648 7.77 -1.57 -24.32
N ILE A 649 8.36 -1.04 -23.25
CA ILE A 649 9.53 -1.59 -22.59
C ILE A 649 9.11 -1.95 -21.17
N TYR A 650 9.42 -3.17 -20.75
CA TYR A 650 9.11 -3.69 -19.42
C TYR A 650 10.42 -3.89 -18.65
N LEU A 651 10.49 -3.29 -17.45
CA LEU A 651 11.66 -3.36 -16.60
C LEU A 651 11.28 -3.86 -15.21
N VAL A 652 12.16 -4.65 -14.61
CA VAL A 652 11.97 -5.14 -13.23
C VAL A 652 12.91 -4.48 -12.22
N LYS A 653 12.48 -4.50 -10.96
CA LYS A 653 13.19 -3.95 -9.80
C LYS A 653 13.08 -4.93 -8.63
N TYR A 654 14.22 -5.43 -8.16
CA TYR A 654 14.29 -6.41 -7.09
C TYR A 654 15.58 -6.24 -6.32
N GLU A 655 15.50 -5.83 -5.05
CA GLU A 655 16.66 -5.70 -4.17
C GLU A 655 17.85 -4.99 -4.87
N ASN A 656 19.01 -5.63 -4.97
CA ASN A 656 20.19 -5.05 -5.62
C ASN A 656 20.18 -5.10 -7.16
N TYR A 657 19.09 -5.57 -7.77
CA TYR A 657 18.92 -5.71 -9.21
C TYR A 657 17.77 -4.87 -9.73
N THR A 658 18.13 -3.78 -10.40
CA THR A 658 17.18 -2.86 -11.01
C THR A 658 17.56 -2.65 -12.45
N GLU A 659 16.63 -2.98 -13.35
CA GLU A 659 16.78 -2.70 -14.77
C GLU A 659 16.45 -1.24 -15.03
N LYS A 660 17.24 -0.58 -15.87
CA LYS A 660 17.11 0.84 -16.19
C LYS A 660 17.42 1.09 -17.65
N LEU A 661 16.79 2.12 -18.20
CA LEU A 661 17.19 2.66 -19.49
C LEU A 661 18.52 3.43 -19.34
N PRO A 662 19.47 3.29 -20.27
CA PRO A 662 20.77 3.95 -20.17
C PRO A 662 20.73 5.45 -20.50
N PHE A 663 19.63 5.95 -21.09
CA PHE A 663 19.46 7.34 -21.47
C PHE A 663 18.12 7.90 -20.97
N SER A 664 17.98 9.23 -21.00
CA SER A 664 16.78 9.90 -20.53
C SER A 664 15.53 9.51 -21.34
N PRO A 665 14.32 9.63 -20.77
CA PRO A 665 13.09 9.33 -21.49
C PRO A 665 12.94 10.10 -22.81
N GLY A 666 13.35 11.38 -22.82
CA GLY A 666 13.34 12.20 -24.03
C GLY A 666 14.28 11.69 -25.12
N ASP A 667 15.47 11.20 -24.75
CA ASP A 667 16.44 10.66 -25.70
C ASP A 667 15.96 9.38 -26.38
N TYR A 668 15.19 8.55 -25.68
CA TYR A 668 14.60 7.32 -26.23
C TYR A 668 13.21 7.53 -26.84
N ASN A 669 12.64 8.73 -26.70
CA ASN A 669 11.25 9.05 -27.04
C ASN A 669 10.27 8.08 -26.34
N VAL A 670 10.48 7.88 -25.04
CA VAL A 670 9.65 7.01 -24.20
C VAL A 670 9.01 7.82 -23.07
N GLU A 671 7.97 7.24 -22.49
CA GLU A 671 7.19 7.80 -21.39
C GLU A 671 6.96 6.71 -20.36
N LEU A 672 7.27 7.00 -19.08
CA LEU A 672 6.89 6.12 -17.99
C LEU A 672 5.38 6.23 -17.82
N ILE A 673 4.67 5.12 -17.97
CA ILE A 673 3.19 5.10 -17.87
C ILE A 673 2.70 4.30 -16.66
N TYR A 674 3.57 3.53 -16.02
CA TYR A 674 3.27 2.81 -14.79
C TYR A 674 4.56 2.44 -14.08
N GLU A 675 4.59 2.61 -12.76
CA GLU A 675 5.66 2.15 -11.88
C GLU A 675 5.09 1.70 -10.54
N ASN A 676 5.61 0.58 -10.04
CA ASN A 676 5.40 0.16 -8.66
C ASN A 676 6.72 -0.34 -8.06
N ALA A 677 6.68 -1.01 -6.91
CA ALA A 677 7.88 -1.50 -6.25
C ALA A 677 8.74 -2.48 -7.08
N ASN A 678 8.13 -3.30 -7.94
CA ASN A 678 8.84 -4.37 -8.65
C ASN A 678 8.94 -4.21 -10.16
N ALA A 679 8.22 -3.28 -10.77
CA ALA A 679 8.25 -3.11 -12.22
C ALA A 679 8.03 -1.67 -12.68
N GLN A 680 8.49 -1.39 -13.89
CA GLN A 680 8.18 -0.20 -14.66
C GLN A 680 7.69 -0.59 -16.06
N ILE A 681 6.73 0.17 -16.58
CA ILE A 681 6.24 0.06 -17.94
C ILE A 681 6.45 1.40 -18.63
N TRP A 682 7.22 1.36 -19.70
CA TRP A 682 7.49 2.52 -20.55
C TRP A 682 6.76 2.36 -21.87
N ARG A 683 6.07 3.41 -22.32
CA ARG A 683 5.48 3.51 -23.65
C ARG A 683 6.46 4.19 -24.59
N ILE A 684 6.69 3.59 -25.76
CA ILE A 684 7.42 4.24 -26.85
C ILE A 684 6.44 5.18 -27.55
N LYS A 685 6.75 6.48 -27.60
CA LYS A 685 5.89 7.47 -28.24
C LYS A 685 5.97 7.27 -29.76
N GLU A 686 4.79 7.25 -30.39
CA GLU A 686 4.68 7.32 -31.84
C GLU A 686 5.28 8.67 -32.29
N SER A 687 6.10 8.66 -33.34
CA SER A 687 6.65 9.91 -33.89
C SER A 687 5.47 10.77 -34.35
N PRO A 688 5.45 12.10 -34.10
CA PRO A 688 4.29 12.96 -34.42
C PRO A 688 3.96 13.10 -35.92
N ASN A 689 4.57 12.29 -36.79
CA ASN A 689 4.30 12.21 -38.22
C ASN A 689 4.06 10.74 -38.63
N GLU A 690 2.93 10.17 -38.22
CA GLU A 690 2.25 9.05 -38.92
C GLU A 690 0.73 9.24 -38.84
#